data_AF-A0A0H3J395-F1
#
_entry.id   AF-A0A0H3J395-F1
#
_cell.length_a   1.000
_cell.length_b   1.000
_cell.length_c   1.000
_cell.angle_alpha   90.00
_cell.angle_beta   90.00
_cell.angle_gamma   90.00
#
_symmetry.space_group_name_H-M   'P 1'
#
loop_
_entity.id
_entity.type
_entity.pdbx_description
1 polymer ?
#
loop_
_entity_poly.entity_id
_entity_poly.type
_entity_poly.pdbx_seq_one_letter_code
_entity_poly.pdbx_strand_id
1 'polypeptide(L)'
;MKYNNVVDKLLFDYYSIHCRRKGDIYSPYPFYLSGEEYRKIKFFTERIHKLSLDILNNIDNKYEDYKDMLPDFPLKDKILNLSGEVSEVFWVRYDCFIEDNNKVFFSEGNYDKPCAQRELAIGEYFNCDNNVNKKFVENFKYKFKLIVDKYYGNKKINILILADPCHYEEVHLSMLYREWLEDSNINVILGGSNNIYVRDDKVYCFEKPIHIILRQFPAENLYEVNNIETVLKLYEENKVLIINDPRMIILQSKSIFAYFHKLLKEERLDRNTANIVEECIPYTEVLSREIISKARENKDKYVIKPVLGRYSEEVFIGKLYSHEEWEDIIKSIENNTEHYILQEFRNIRRDNIIEIKGGYPYNVDAFCNFGVYLCCNEVTGICSRWNYDYITENSTTFVTPIGIKDNALEIKHNKYIKDKNKEYKTINLELVKSGFLGAYNNAREYIALDELHLSKDKFLELKYASEEILKIFNKVSEFIYENKGWFDQILGIENMDKSIYSKKDFNYLSILGRMDWALDIDNNLKLMELNNETPAGLYEASIVNDYLIKRYKRDVENPNENFYNILPRNIERYIVKYSPKTIGVFSTCYYEDYYNIDIIFNMVKNIAGKYNAKVLKGNIYNLRVEKDKLYYFNENIDMIYRYFPLNWFDKFNLQEVGKWINNRNCINQPATMIAQSKALFAVIYEMIKTDFFMDNEKNIILKYIPYTDLSYRSMKTVDYICKPLLEREGNGIYRSCELSDFYLENMENYIFQERINIRPLRYISNSTYNQKKVNLFPILGCFYSKNEFMGVYCRLGDFITKENCVYMPLYID
;
A
#
# COMPACT_ATOMS: atom_id res chain seq x y z
N MET A 1 -12.44 -15.59 4.21
CA MET A 1 -13.87 -15.22 4.07
C MET A 1 -14.30 -15.62 2.67
N LYS A 2 -15.37 -16.41 2.47
CA LYS A 2 -15.81 -16.75 1.09
C LYS A 2 -16.37 -15.49 0.43
N TYR A 3 -15.84 -15.11 -0.73
CA TYR A 3 -16.19 -13.89 -1.47
C TYR A 3 -17.70 -13.68 -1.66
N ASN A 4 -18.44 -14.75 -1.94
CA ASN A 4 -19.90 -14.70 -2.12
C ASN A 4 -20.64 -14.17 -0.88
N ASN A 5 -20.17 -14.48 0.34
CA ASN A 5 -20.82 -14.02 1.57
C ASN A 5 -20.67 -12.50 1.79
N VAL A 6 -19.59 -11.89 1.27
CA VAL A 6 -19.38 -10.45 1.37
C VAL A 6 -20.30 -9.74 0.39
N VAL A 7 -20.36 -10.20 -0.86
CA VAL A 7 -21.23 -9.59 -1.90
C VAL A 7 -22.70 -9.63 -1.48
N ASP A 8 -23.18 -10.76 -0.96
CA ASP A 8 -24.57 -10.88 -0.49
C ASP A 8 -24.86 -9.88 0.64
N LYS A 9 -23.94 -9.76 1.59
CA LYS A 9 -24.04 -8.77 2.66
C LYS A 9 -24.11 -7.34 2.13
N LEU A 10 -23.25 -6.97 1.18
CA LEU A 10 -23.27 -5.63 0.58
C LEU A 10 -24.59 -5.35 -0.14
N LEU A 11 -25.14 -6.33 -0.87
CA LEU A 11 -26.40 -6.19 -1.57
C LEU A 11 -27.59 -6.02 -0.63
N PHE A 12 -27.67 -6.83 0.43
CA PHE A 12 -28.87 -6.90 1.27
C PHE A 12 -28.81 -6.00 2.52
N ASP A 13 -27.65 -5.88 3.18
CA ASP A 13 -27.52 -5.08 4.42
C ASP A 13 -27.15 -3.62 4.10
N TYR A 14 -26.57 -3.35 2.93
CA TYR A 14 -26.11 -2.01 2.53
C TYR A 14 -26.82 -1.47 1.29
N TYR A 15 -27.80 -2.20 0.74
CA TYR A 15 -28.53 -1.83 -0.48
C TYR A 15 -27.60 -1.49 -1.66
N SER A 16 -26.43 -2.13 -1.78
CA SER A 16 -25.56 -1.93 -2.94
C SER A 16 -26.29 -2.29 -4.25
N ILE A 17 -26.00 -1.57 -5.32
CA ILE A 17 -26.61 -1.82 -6.63
C ILE A 17 -26.09 -3.15 -7.18
N HIS A 18 -27.02 -4.02 -7.61
CA HIS A 18 -26.64 -5.23 -8.32
C HIS A 18 -26.12 -4.89 -9.73
N CYS A 19 -24.80 -4.95 -9.91
CA CYS A 19 -24.14 -4.70 -11.19
C CYS A 19 -23.11 -5.79 -11.54
N ARG A 20 -22.57 -5.75 -12.76
CA ARG A 20 -21.50 -6.68 -13.19
C ARG A 20 -20.23 -6.58 -12.35
N ARG A 21 -19.99 -5.41 -11.73
CA ARG A 21 -18.83 -5.09 -10.89
C ARG A 21 -19.10 -5.25 -9.38
N LYS A 22 -20.21 -5.87 -8.97
CA LYS A 22 -20.68 -5.86 -7.57
C LYS A 22 -19.67 -6.37 -6.53
N GLY A 23 -18.72 -7.22 -6.92
CA GLY A 23 -17.66 -7.67 -6.03
C GLY A 23 -16.28 -7.05 -6.29
N ASP A 24 -16.17 -6.18 -7.29
CA ASP A 24 -14.92 -5.50 -7.66
C ASP A 24 -14.91 -4.04 -7.14
N ILE A 25 -16.06 -3.48 -6.75
CA ILE A 25 -16.17 -2.10 -6.24
C ILE A 25 -15.55 -1.93 -4.85
N TYR A 26 -15.58 -2.98 -4.02
CA TYR A 26 -15.09 -2.93 -2.65
C TYR A 26 -13.94 -3.90 -2.45
N SER A 27 -12.78 -3.38 -2.10
CA SER A 27 -11.64 -4.18 -1.68
C SER A 27 -11.61 -4.28 -0.16
N PRO A 28 -11.54 -5.49 0.43
CA PRO A 28 -11.46 -5.68 1.87
C PRO A 28 -10.06 -5.37 2.43
N TYR A 29 -9.08 -5.09 1.58
CA TYR A 29 -7.71 -4.81 1.98
C TYR A 29 -7.58 -3.33 2.37
N PRO A 30 -7.13 -3.01 3.59
CA PRO A 30 -7.06 -1.64 4.06
C PRO A 30 -5.94 -0.84 3.42
N PHE A 31 -6.22 0.45 3.26
CA PHE A 31 -5.22 1.49 3.06
C PHE A 31 -4.97 2.20 4.40
N TYR A 32 -3.71 2.54 4.69
CA TYR A 32 -3.35 3.24 5.93
C TYR A 32 -2.81 4.63 5.63
N LEU A 33 -3.44 5.64 6.24
CA LEU A 33 -2.88 6.98 6.35
C LEU A 33 -1.88 7.01 7.51
N SER A 34 -0.83 7.82 7.39
CA SER A 34 0.01 8.13 8.55
C SER A 34 -0.77 8.98 9.56
N GLY A 35 -0.33 8.95 10.82
CA GLY A 35 -0.93 9.79 11.87
C GLY A 35 -0.80 11.28 11.57
N GLU A 36 0.26 11.69 10.87
CA GLU A 36 0.44 13.08 10.41
C GLU A 36 -0.55 13.44 9.29
N GLU A 37 -0.68 12.59 8.28
CA GLU A 37 -1.59 12.79 7.15
C GLU A 37 -3.04 12.94 7.62
N TYR A 38 -3.51 12.01 8.44
CA TYR A 38 -4.88 12.06 8.97
C TYR A 38 -5.14 13.34 9.79
N ARG A 39 -4.20 13.74 10.66
CA ARG A 39 -4.33 14.97 11.46
C ARG A 39 -4.39 16.21 10.58
N LYS A 40 -3.54 16.30 9.56
CA LYS A 40 -3.54 17.42 8.59
C LYS A 40 -4.84 17.48 7.79
N ILE A 41 -5.29 16.35 7.25
CA ILE A 41 -6.57 16.26 6.53
C ILE A 41 -7.71 16.76 7.40
N LYS A 42 -7.83 16.26 8.63
CA LYS A 42 -8.88 16.67 9.57
C LYS A 42 -8.80 18.16 9.88
N PHE A 43 -7.61 18.63 10.29
CA PHE A 43 -7.40 20.03 10.68
C PHE A 43 -7.70 21.01 9.54
N PHE A 44 -7.19 20.75 8.32
CA PHE A 44 -7.45 21.63 7.19
C PHE A 44 -8.93 21.62 6.79
N THR A 45 -9.56 20.44 6.74
CA THR A 45 -10.97 20.31 6.38
C THR A 45 -11.88 21.12 7.32
N GLU A 46 -11.69 21.00 8.64
CA GLU A 46 -12.48 21.75 9.63
C GLU A 46 -12.30 23.27 9.48
N ARG A 47 -11.10 23.72 9.10
CA ARG A 47 -10.76 25.14 8.95
C ARG A 47 -11.34 25.76 7.68
N ILE A 48 -11.18 25.09 6.54
CA ILE A 48 -11.77 25.56 5.28
C ILE A 48 -13.30 25.48 5.32
N HIS A 49 -13.87 24.47 6.00
CA HIS A 49 -15.31 24.39 6.23
C HIS A 49 -15.83 25.56 7.06
N LYS A 50 -15.13 25.91 8.16
CA LYS A 50 -15.49 27.07 8.97
C LYS A 50 -15.44 28.38 8.17
N LEU A 51 -14.43 28.56 7.31
CA LEU A 51 -14.34 29.72 6.42
C LEU A 51 -15.50 29.76 5.43
N SER A 52 -15.84 28.62 4.81
CA SER A 52 -17.01 28.51 3.93
C SER A 52 -18.30 28.92 4.64
N LEU A 53 -18.53 28.44 5.88
CA LEU A 53 -19.71 28.83 6.64
C LEU A 53 -19.70 30.31 7.05
N ASP A 54 -18.54 30.89 7.38
CA ASP A 54 -18.43 32.33 7.65
C ASP A 54 -18.82 33.15 6.41
N ILE A 55 -18.37 32.72 5.22
CA ILE A 55 -18.72 33.37 3.95
C ILE A 55 -20.22 33.30 3.70
N LEU A 56 -20.83 32.13 3.86
CA LEU A 56 -22.26 31.98 3.65
C LEU A 56 -23.10 32.82 4.63
N ASN A 57 -22.79 32.75 5.92
CA ASN A 57 -23.55 33.45 6.95
C ASN A 57 -23.40 34.98 6.88
N ASN A 58 -22.33 35.46 6.24
CA ASN A 58 -22.01 36.87 6.09
C ASN A 58 -21.98 37.34 4.62
N ILE A 59 -22.69 36.62 3.74
CA ILE A 59 -22.71 36.90 2.30
C ILE A 59 -23.41 38.22 1.97
N ASP A 60 -24.34 38.69 2.78
CA ASP A 60 -25.03 39.97 2.59
C ASP A 60 -24.30 41.16 3.24
N ASN A 61 -23.15 40.92 3.89
CA ASN A 61 -22.42 41.96 4.59
C ASN A 61 -20.93 41.98 4.23
N LYS A 62 -20.12 41.14 4.84
CA LYS A 62 -18.65 41.10 4.75
C LYS A 62 -18.19 40.55 3.41
N TYR A 63 -19.01 39.75 2.75
CA TYR A 63 -18.67 38.97 1.57
C TYR A 63 -19.65 39.15 0.39
N GLU A 64 -20.28 40.32 0.29
CA GLU A 64 -21.26 40.65 -0.77
C GLU A 64 -20.69 40.46 -2.18
N ASP A 65 -19.41 40.77 -2.35
CA ASP A 65 -18.66 40.66 -3.59
C ASP A 65 -18.45 39.22 -4.08
N TYR A 66 -18.81 38.20 -3.28
CA TYR A 66 -18.81 36.81 -3.73
C TYR A 66 -20.01 36.49 -4.65
N LYS A 67 -21.13 37.20 -4.50
CA LYS A 67 -22.34 36.96 -5.31
C LYS A 67 -22.08 37.13 -6.81
N ASP A 68 -21.18 38.06 -7.15
CA ASP A 68 -20.75 38.34 -8.53
C ASP A 68 -19.92 37.20 -9.15
N MET A 69 -19.41 36.28 -8.33
CA MET A 69 -18.62 35.11 -8.75
C MET A 69 -19.45 33.82 -8.86
N LEU A 70 -20.76 33.91 -8.61
CA LEU A 70 -21.69 32.81 -8.79
C LEU A 70 -22.29 32.87 -10.19
N PRO A 71 -22.29 31.78 -10.97
CA PRO A 71 -22.99 31.74 -12.24
C PRO A 71 -24.50 31.85 -11.99
N ASP A 72 -25.26 32.08 -13.06
CA ASP A 72 -26.72 31.99 -12.97
C ASP A 72 -27.18 30.52 -12.86
N PHE A 73 -28.28 30.28 -12.17
CA PHE A 73 -28.92 28.96 -12.06
C PHE A 73 -30.42 29.11 -11.73
N PRO A 74 -31.25 28.10 -12.05
CA PRO A 74 -32.69 28.18 -11.76
C PRO A 74 -32.96 28.46 -10.28
N LEU A 75 -33.85 29.42 -10.00
CA LEU A 75 -34.22 29.87 -8.65
C LEU A 75 -33.11 30.61 -7.87
N LYS A 76 -31.98 30.98 -8.49
CA LYS A 76 -30.88 31.71 -7.83
C LYS A 76 -31.35 32.88 -6.99
N ASP A 77 -32.13 33.80 -7.56
CA ASP A 77 -32.63 34.98 -6.84
C ASP A 77 -33.50 34.60 -5.64
N LYS A 78 -34.35 33.58 -5.76
CA LYS A 78 -35.19 33.13 -4.65
C LYS A 78 -34.36 32.50 -3.54
N ILE A 79 -33.37 31.68 -3.89
CA ILE A 79 -32.50 30.99 -2.93
C ILE A 79 -31.59 31.99 -2.19
N LEU A 80 -30.99 32.95 -2.92
CA LEU A 80 -30.13 33.97 -2.32
C LEU A 80 -30.88 34.92 -1.39
N ASN A 81 -32.17 35.17 -1.67
CA ASN A 81 -32.99 36.10 -0.87
C ASN A 81 -33.81 35.42 0.23
N LEU A 82 -33.55 34.16 0.57
CA LEU A 82 -34.21 33.49 1.70
C LEU A 82 -33.88 34.24 3.01
N SER A 83 -34.92 34.71 3.69
CA SER A 83 -34.84 35.64 4.82
C SER A 83 -34.61 35.00 6.20
N GLY A 84 -34.73 33.67 6.30
CA GLY A 84 -34.51 32.90 7.53
C GLY A 84 -33.03 32.62 7.84
N GLU A 85 -32.72 32.27 9.09
CA GLU A 85 -31.39 31.80 9.49
C GLU A 85 -30.99 30.55 8.68
N VAL A 86 -29.71 30.45 8.30
CA VAL A 86 -29.20 29.25 7.61
C VAL A 86 -29.28 28.07 8.56
N SER A 87 -30.00 27.02 8.15
CA SER A 87 -30.09 25.79 8.95
C SER A 87 -28.71 25.16 9.16
N GLU A 88 -28.52 24.45 10.27
CA GLU A 88 -27.29 23.68 10.51
C GLU A 88 -26.99 22.73 9.34
N VAL A 89 -25.73 22.70 8.91
CA VAL A 89 -25.29 21.82 7.83
C VAL A 89 -25.17 20.41 8.37
N PHE A 90 -26.05 19.51 7.93
CA PHE A 90 -26.09 18.16 8.44
C PHE A 90 -24.91 17.33 7.95
N TRP A 91 -24.59 17.43 6.64
CA TRP A 91 -23.44 16.74 6.08
C TRP A 91 -22.71 17.58 5.02
N VAL A 92 -21.41 17.32 4.84
CA VAL A 92 -20.57 17.88 3.77
C VAL A 92 -19.52 16.85 3.38
N ARG A 93 -19.07 16.85 2.13
CA ARG A 93 -17.87 16.12 1.71
C ARG A 93 -16.85 17.06 1.08
N TYR A 94 -15.59 16.96 1.46
CA TYR A 94 -14.49 17.60 0.75
C TYR A 94 -13.69 16.57 -0.06
N ASP A 95 -13.36 16.89 -1.30
CA ASP A 95 -12.55 16.03 -2.17
C ASP A 95 -11.07 16.37 -1.94
N CYS A 96 -10.41 15.52 -1.16
CA CYS A 96 -9.04 15.69 -0.66
C CYS A 96 -8.05 14.77 -1.39
N PHE A 97 -6.85 15.26 -1.61
CA PHE A 97 -5.77 14.54 -2.27
C PHE A 97 -4.46 14.73 -1.50
N ILE A 98 -3.54 13.78 -1.69
CA ILE A 98 -2.19 13.83 -1.14
C ILE A 98 -1.21 13.88 -2.32
N GLU A 99 -0.28 14.82 -2.30
CA GLU A 99 0.80 14.93 -3.28
C GLU A 99 1.94 13.94 -2.99
N ASP A 100 2.82 13.72 -3.97
CA ASP A 100 4.00 12.86 -3.80
C ASP A 100 4.92 13.28 -2.64
N ASN A 101 4.97 14.58 -2.33
CA ASN A 101 5.73 15.16 -1.23
C ASN A 101 4.95 15.16 0.10
N ASN A 102 3.84 14.42 0.18
CA ASN A 102 2.93 14.29 1.31
C ASN A 102 2.22 15.60 1.73
N LYS A 103 2.14 16.60 0.84
CA LYS A 103 1.25 17.75 1.04
C LYS A 103 -0.20 17.36 0.78
N VAL A 104 -1.10 17.94 1.56
CA VAL A 104 -2.54 17.69 1.47
C VAL A 104 -3.19 18.88 0.77
N PHE A 105 -4.05 18.63 -0.23
CA PHE A 105 -4.81 19.68 -0.88
C PHE A 105 -6.25 19.26 -1.18
N PHE A 106 -7.11 20.25 -1.39
CA PHE A 106 -8.53 20.04 -1.71
C PHE A 106 -8.86 20.58 -3.08
N SER A 107 -9.66 19.83 -3.83
CA SER A 107 -10.07 20.24 -5.19
C SER A 107 -11.45 20.92 -5.22
N GLU A 108 -12.36 20.51 -4.34
CA GLU A 108 -13.72 21.05 -4.21
C GLU A 108 -14.38 20.64 -2.88
N GLY A 109 -15.43 21.38 -2.51
CA GLY A 109 -16.38 21.02 -1.46
C GLY A 109 -17.75 20.65 -2.05
N ASN A 110 -18.36 19.61 -1.48
CA ASN A 110 -19.66 19.07 -1.86
C ASN A 110 -20.63 19.24 -0.69
N TYR A 111 -21.38 20.35 -0.71
CA TYR A 111 -22.31 20.77 0.34
C TYR A 111 -23.75 20.40 0.04
N ASP A 112 -24.13 20.40 -1.22
CA ASP A 112 -25.53 20.36 -1.62
C ASP A 112 -26.08 18.92 -1.56
N LYS A 113 -25.41 18.01 -2.27
CA LYS A 113 -25.74 16.59 -2.35
C LYS A 113 -24.45 15.74 -2.34
N PRO A 114 -23.72 15.64 -1.22
CA PRO A 114 -22.63 14.68 -1.10
C PRO A 114 -23.20 13.26 -1.02
N CYS A 115 -22.71 12.38 -1.90
CA CYS A 115 -22.98 10.93 -1.88
C CYS A 115 -21.91 10.19 -1.06
N ALA A 116 -21.92 8.86 -1.10
CA ALA A 116 -20.95 7.91 -0.53
C ALA A 116 -21.06 7.53 0.97
N GLN A 117 -22.21 7.78 1.58
CA GLN A 117 -22.50 7.37 2.96
C GLN A 117 -22.54 5.84 3.11
N ARG A 118 -22.99 5.12 2.07
CA ARG A 118 -22.96 3.65 2.02
C ARG A 118 -21.51 3.14 2.06
N GLU A 119 -20.62 3.75 1.29
CA GLU A 119 -19.19 3.40 1.21
C GLU A 119 -18.49 3.62 2.56
N LEU A 120 -18.84 4.67 3.31
CA LEU A 120 -18.35 4.88 4.68
C LEU A 120 -18.82 3.78 5.63
N ALA A 121 -20.10 3.41 5.57
CA ALA A 121 -20.67 2.34 6.41
C ALA A 121 -20.08 0.96 6.06
N ILE A 122 -19.78 0.71 4.79
CA ILE A 122 -19.06 -0.50 4.35
C ILE A 122 -17.59 -0.43 4.79
N GLY A 123 -16.97 0.74 4.71
CA GLY A 123 -15.62 0.97 5.22
C GLY A 123 -15.51 0.71 6.72
N GLU A 124 -16.55 1.02 7.50
CA GLU A 124 -16.68 0.66 8.92
C GLU A 124 -16.78 -0.86 9.12
N TYR A 125 -17.54 -1.55 8.26
CA TYR A 125 -17.72 -3.01 8.31
C TYR A 125 -16.42 -3.78 8.13
N PHE A 126 -15.56 -3.32 7.21
CA PHE A 126 -14.23 -3.89 7.05
C PHE A 126 -13.31 -3.38 8.17
N ASN A 127 -13.22 -4.16 9.25
CA ASN A 127 -12.41 -3.82 10.41
C ASN A 127 -10.91 -3.70 10.02
N CYS A 128 -10.31 -2.57 10.34
CA CYS A 128 -8.89 -2.29 10.18
C CYS A 128 -8.37 -1.49 11.37
N ASP A 129 -7.05 -1.42 11.55
CA ASP A 129 -6.46 -0.74 12.70
C ASP A 129 -6.75 0.77 12.66
N ASN A 130 -7.28 1.29 13.76
CA ASN A 130 -7.68 2.70 13.88
C ASN A 130 -8.55 3.18 12.70
N ASN A 131 -9.54 2.37 12.31
CA ASN A 131 -10.47 2.67 11.23
C ASN A 131 -11.08 4.08 11.37
N VAL A 132 -10.92 4.92 10.33
CA VAL A 132 -11.37 6.32 10.32
C VAL A 132 -12.89 6.47 10.25
N ASN A 133 -13.60 5.40 9.87
CA ASN A 133 -15.07 5.35 9.77
C ASN A 133 -15.71 4.63 10.96
N LYS A 134 -14.93 4.32 12.01
CA LYS A 134 -15.44 3.67 13.20
C LYS A 134 -16.59 4.49 13.82
N LYS A 135 -17.75 3.85 14.04
CA LYS A 135 -19.00 4.47 14.53
C LYS A 135 -19.61 5.49 13.58
N PHE A 136 -19.29 5.45 12.28
CA PHE A 136 -19.87 6.39 11.32
C PHE A 136 -21.41 6.32 11.33
N VAL A 137 -21.99 5.13 11.26
CA VAL A 137 -23.45 4.95 11.23
C VAL A 137 -24.11 5.44 12.52
N GLU A 138 -23.52 5.12 13.69
CA GLU A 138 -24.00 5.58 15.00
C GLU A 138 -23.99 7.11 15.08
N ASN A 139 -22.87 7.73 14.69
CA ASN A 139 -22.71 9.18 14.70
C ASN A 139 -23.68 9.87 13.74
N PHE A 140 -23.85 9.34 12.53
CA PHE A 140 -24.78 9.87 11.53
C PHE A 140 -26.22 9.92 12.07
N LYS A 141 -26.69 8.81 12.66
CA LYS A 141 -28.02 8.72 13.30
C LYS A 141 -28.17 9.69 14.46
N TYR A 142 -27.17 9.74 15.33
CA TYR A 142 -27.19 10.61 16.51
C TYR A 142 -27.24 12.09 16.12
N LYS A 143 -26.37 12.52 15.20
CA LYS A 143 -26.34 13.91 14.71
C LYS A 143 -27.64 14.30 14.00
N PHE A 144 -28.23 13.38 13.23
CA PHE A 144 -29.55 13.60 12.64
C PHE A 144 -30.63 13.79 13.70
N LYS A 145 -30.63 12.94 14.73
CA LYS A 145 -31.58 13.02 15.84
C LYS A 145 -31.45 14.34 16.60
N LEU A 146 -30.24 14.87 16.79
CA LEU A 146 -30.04 16.19 17.40
C LEU A 146 -30.74 17.30 16.61
N ILE A 147 -30.67 17.26 15.27
CA ILE A 147 -31.40 18.20 14.41
C ILE A 147 -32.92 18.01 14.60
N VAL A 148 -33.41 16.77 14.55
CA VAL A 148 -34.84 16.49 14.76
C VAL A 148 -35.32 17.02 16.12
N ASP A 149 -34.59 16.72 17.19
CA ASP A 149 -34.94 17.12 18.55
C ASP A 149 -34.92 18.65 18.71
N LYS A 150 -33.97 19.34 18.07
CA LYS A 150 -33.87 20.81 18.05
C LYS A 150 -35.10 21.47 17.44
N TYR A 151 -35.60 20.97 16.32
CA TYR A 151 -36.69 21.60 15.56
C TYR A 151 -38.08 21.06 15.94
N TYR A 152 -38.20 19.81 16.36
CA TYR A 152 -39.49 19.13 16.56
C TYR A 152 -39.63 18.43 17.92
N GLY A 153 -38.56 18.33 18.72
CA GLY A 153 -38.54 17.61 20.00
C GLY A 153 -39.02 16.16 19.83
N ASN A 154 -39.85 15.69 20.78
CA ASN A 154 -40.39 14.33 20.77
C ASN A 154 -41.62 14.14 19.88
N LYS A 155 -41.95 15.10 19.00
CA LYS A 155 -43.12 15.00 18.13
C LYS A 155 -42.93 13.89 17.11
N LYS A 156 -44.01 13.14 16.83
CA LYS A 156 -44.01 12.20 15.70
C LYS A 156 -43.99 12.98 14.38
N ILE A 157 -42.98 12.75 13.56
CA ILE A 157 -42.76 13.47 12.30
C ILE A 157 -42.66 12.51 11.10
N ASN A 158 -42.94 13.07 9.94
CA ASN A 158 -42.68 12.43 8.65
C ASN A 158 -41.52 13.15 7.98
N ILE A 159 -40.56 12.37 7.52
CA ILE A 159 -39.36 12.85 6.81
C ILE A 159 -39.46 12.37 5.38
N LEU A 160 -39.33 13.28 4.43
CA LEU A 160 -39.20 12.96 3.03
C LEU A 160 -37.71 12.88 2.69
N ILE A 161 -37.27 11.74 2.18
CA ILE A 161 -36.03 11.66 1.40
C ILE A 161 -36.39 11.98 -0.04
N LEU A 162 -36.03 13.19 -0.49
CA LEU A 162 -36.26 13.65 -1.84
C LEU A 162 -35.13 13.14 -2.75
N ALA A 163 -35.43 12.16 -3.58
CA ALA A 163 -34.50 11.52 -4.49
C ALA A 163 -35.14 11.33 -5.87
N ASP A 164 -34.36 11.43 -6.94
CA ASP A 164 -34.86 11.15 -8.29
C ASP A 164 -35.08 9.64 -8.47
N PRO A 165 -36.31 9.16 -8.72
CA PRO A 165 -36.57 7.74 -8.93
C PRO A 165 -35.88 7.15 -10.17
N CYS A 166 -35.43 7.98 -11.11
CA CYS A 166 -34.70 7.53 -12.30
C CYS A 166 -33.22 7.21 -12.03
N HIS A 167 -32.68 7.62 -10.88
CA HIS A 167 -31.30 7.37 -10.52
C HIS A 167 -31.20 6.29 -9.43
N TYR A 168 -30.73 5.10 -9.81
CA TYR A 168 -30.70 3.91 -8.95
C TYR A 168 -29.91 4.12 -7.65
N GLU A 169 -28.81 4.84 -7.71
CA GLU A 169 -27.91 5.05 -6.57
C GLU A 169 -28.61 5.82 -5.44
N GLU A 170 -29.28 6.90 -5.77
CA GLU A 170 -30.02 7.76 -4.85
C GLU A 170 -31.20 7.01 -4.25
N VAL A 171 -31.92 6.21 -5.05
CA VAL A 171 -33.05 5.40 -4.56
C VAL A 171 -32.57 4.37 -3.53
N HIS A 172 -31.49 3.64 -3.84
CA HIS A 172 -30.92 2.64 -2.95
C HIS A 172 -30.36 3.27 -1.67
N LEU A 173 -29.67 4.41 -1.79
CA LEU A 173 -29.17 5.16 -0.65
C LEU A 173 -30.31 5.65 0.25
N SER A 174 -31.45 6.01 -0.36
CA SER A 174 -32.64 6.42 0.38
C SER A 174 -33.26 5.27 1.19
N MET A 175 -33.21 4.04 0.68
CA MET A 175 -33.62 2.84 1.43
C MET A 175 -32.70 2.61 2.64
N LEU A 176 -31.40 2.78 2.46
CA LEU A 176 -30.42 2.69 3.54
C LEU A 176 -30.67 3.76 4.62
N TYR A 177 -30.95 4.99 4.22
CA TYR A 177 -31.32 6.06 5.16
C TYR A 177 -32.62 5.78 5.90
N ARG A 178 -33.63 5.20 5.24
CA ARG A 178 -34.85 4.76 5.92
C ARG A 178 -34.49 3.78 7.04
N GLU A 179 -33.70 2.75 6.74
CA GLU A 179 -33.26 1.78 7.74
C GLU A 179 -32.47 2.43 8.89
N TRP A 180 -31.72 3.49 8.59
CA TRP A 180 -30.92 4.17 9.60
C TRP A 180 -31.73 5.10 10.50
N LEU A 181 -32.69 5.83 9.95
CA LEU A 181 -33.32 6.99 10.58
C LEU A 181 -34.75 6.72 11.06
N GLU A 182 -35.42 5.69 10.57
CA GLU A 182 -36.79 5.35 10.96
C GLU A 182 -36.82 4.78 12.40
N ASP A 183 -37.70 5.33 13.23
CA ASP A 183 -37.92 4.89 14.62
C ASP A 183 -39.39 5.09 15.04
N SER A 184 -39.71 4.99 16.34
CA SER A 184 -41.09 5.16 16.81
C SER A 184 -41.67 6.57 16.57
N ASN A 185 -40.80 7.58 16.48
CA ASN A 185 -41.14 9.00 16.32
C ASN A 185 -40.89 9.51 14.90
N ILE A 186 -40.03 8.86 14.13
CA ILE A 186 -39.65 9.26 12.78
C ILE A 186 -40.19 8.24 11.78
N ASN A 187 -41.12 8.65 10.91
CA ASN A 187 -41.55 7.86 9.74
C ASN A 187 -40.88 8.38 8.47
N VAL A 188 -40.19 7.52 7.72
CA VAL A 188 -39.39 7.92 6.54
C VAL A 188 -40.12 7.59 5.24
N ILE A 189 -40.37 8.61 4.44
CA ILE A 189 -41.06 8.54 3.15
C ILE A 189 -40.03 8.78 2.04
N LEU A 190 -40.04 7.93 1.02
CA LEU A 190 -39.21 8.06 -0.18
C LEU A 190 -40.08 8.65 -1.27
N GLY A 191 -39.66 9.74 -1.92
CA GLY A 191 -40.43 10.35 -3.00
C GLY A 191 -39.58 11.20 -3.93
N GLY A 192 -40.02 11.30 -5.19
CA GLY A 192 -39.39 12.14 -6.21
C GLY A 192 -40.04 13.51 -6.36
N SER A 193 -39.51 14.29 -7.30
CA SER A 193 -39.93 15.65 -7.63
C SER A 193 -41.44 15.79 -7.88
N ASN A 194 -42.05 14.79 -8.52
CA ASN A 194 -43.47 14.79 -8.88
C ASN A 194 -44.41 14.32 -7.76
N ASN A 195 -43.90 13.78 -6.65
CA ASN A 195 -44.73 13.25 -5.56
C ASN A 195 -45.04 14.27 -4.48
N ILE A 196 -44.36 15.42 -4.50
CA ILE A 196 -44.56 16.52 -3.57
C ILE A 196 -45.70 17.42 -4.05
N TYR A 197 -46.51 17.93 -3.13
CA TYR A 197 -47.44 19.02 -3.39
C TYR A 197 -47.71 19.80 -2.10
N VAL A 198 -48.32 20.99 -2.22
CA VAL A 198 -48.69 21.83 -1.07
C VAL A 198 -50.21 21.94 -0.97
N ARG A 199 -50.76 21.74 0.24
CA ARG A 199 -52.19 21.92 0.57
C ARG A 199 -52.31 22.48 1.99
N ASP A 200 -53.17 23.47 2.21
CA ASP A 200 -53.42 24.08 3.53
C ASP A 200 -52.14 24.46 4.29
N ASP A 201 -51.24 25.21 3.63
CA ASP A 201 -49.93 25.64 4.17
C ASP A 201 -49.03 24.50 4.70
N LYS A 202 -49.20 23.29 4.18
CA LYS A 202 -48.38 22.12 4.53
C LYS A 202 -47.89 21.42 3.28
N VAL A 203 -46.67 20.90 3.35
CA VAL A 203 -46.07 20.06 2.32
C VAL A 203 -46.59 18.63 2.50
N TYR A 204 -46.95 17.96 1.42
CA TYR A 204 -47.39 16.56 1.41
C TYR A 204 -46.57 15.75 0.41
N CYS A 205 -46.43 14.45 0.70
CA CYS A 205 -45.97 13.44 -0.24
C CYS A 205 -46.80 12.17 -0.04
N PHE A 206 -47.41 11.64 -1.11
CA PHE A 206 -48.35 10.50 -1.06
C PHE A 206 -49.43 10.64 0.05
N GLU A 207 -50.12 11.79 0.11
CA GLU A 207 -51.13 12.15 1.13
C GLU A 207 -50.64 12.24 2.58
N LYS A 208 -49.33 12.10 2.85
CA LYS A 208 -48.76 12.25 4.19
C LYS A 208 -48.13 13.64 4.36
N PRO A 209 -48.41 14.36 5.47
CA PRO A 209 -47.82 15.67 5.72
C PRO A 209 -46.33 15.55 6.04
N ILE A 210 -45.48 16.34 5.38
CA ILE A 210 -44.02 16.32 5.51
C ILE A 210 -43.56 17.42 6.45
N HIS A 211 -42.68 17.06 7.39
CA HIS A 211 -42.08 17.98 8.34
C HIS A 211 -40.64 18.33 7.95
N ILE A 212 -39.88 17.32 7.53
CA ILE A 212 -38.48 17.47 7.14
C ILE A 212 -38.28 16.95 5.71
N ILE A 213 -37.55 17.68 4.88
CA ILE A 213 -37.07 17.25 3.57
C ILE A 213 -35.57 17.05 3.69
N LEU A 214 -35.13 15.79 3.68
CA LEU A 214 -33.74 15.40 3.50
C LEU A 214 -33.50 15.24 2.00
N ARG A 215 -32.58 16.04 1.46
CA ARG A 215 -32.47 16.22 0.02
C ARG A 215 -31.30 15.42 -0.55
N GLN A 216 -31.60 14.49 -1.45
CA GLN A 216 -30.66 13.81 -2.35
C GLN A 216 -30.91 14.27 -3.80
N PHE A 217 -31.26 15.55 -3.95
CA PHE A 217 -31.71 16.17 -5.18
C PHE A 217 -31.06 17.56 -5.34
N PRO A 218 -30.30 17.83 -6.41
CA PRO A 218 -29.56 19.09 -6.59
C PRO A 218 -30.38 20.37 -6.42
N ALA A 219 -29.80 21.40 -5.81
CA ALA A 219 -30.46 22.69 -5.59
C ALA A 219 -30.78 23.41 -6.91
N GLU A 220 -29.87 23.36 -7.88
CA GLU A 220 -30.05 23.91 -9.22
C GLU A 220 -31.12 23.17 -10.04
N ASN A 221 -31.52 21.96 -9.63
CA ASN A 221 -32.62 21.22 -10.25
C ASN A 221 -33.94 21.35 -9.49
N LEU A 222 -33.99 22.10 -8.37
CA LEU A 222 -35.19 22.20 -7.55
C LEU A 222 -36.41 22.76 -8.31
N TYR A 223 -36.20 23.48 -9.42
CA TYR A 223 -37.26 23.93 -10.32
C TYR A 223 -38.11 22.79 -10.91
N GLU A 224 -37.59 21.56 -10.94
CA GLU A 224 -38.30 20.37 -11.38
C GLU A 224 -39.27 19.82 -10.31
N VAL A 225 -39.15 20.27 -9.06
CA VAL A 225 -39.97 19.80 -7.93
C VAL A 225 -41.32 20.51 -7.93
N ASN A 226 -42.40 19.73 -7.84
CA ASN A 226 -43.75 20.27 -7.79
C ASN A 226 -43.94 21.22 -6.60
N ASN A 227 -44.58 22.37 -6.85
CA ASN A 227 -44.83 23.43 -5.86
C ASN A 227 -43.57 23.98 -5.17
N ILE A 228 -42.37 23.83 -5.75
CA ILE A 228 -41.11 24.19 -5.08
C ILE A 228 -41.09 25.61 -4.52
N GLU A 229 -41.59 26.60 -5.27
CA GLU A 229 -41.59 27.99 -4.79
C GLU A 229 -42.42 28.16 -3.52
N THR A 230 -43.54 27.45 -3.41
CA THR A 230 -44.37 27.43 -2.21
C THR A 230 -43.68 26.66 -1.09
N VAL A 231 -42.98 25.57 -1.40
CA VAL A 231 -42.18 24.82 -0.41
C VAL A 231 -41.07 25.69 0.17
N LEU A 232 -40.36 26.48 -0.66
CA LEU A 232 -39.33 27.43 -0.20
C LEU A 232 -39.93 28.51 0.71
N LYS A 233 -41.10 29.05 0.37
CA LYS A 233 -41.81 29.99 1.25
C LYS A 233 -42.18 29.36 2.60
N LEU A 234 -42.69 28.13 2.60
CA LEU A 234 -43.00 27.40 3.84
C LEU A 234 -41.75 27.07 4.66
N TYR A 235 -40.59 26.90 4.00
CA TYR A 235 -39.29 26.75 4.66
C TYR A 235 -38.89 28.04 5.39
N GLU A 236 -39.01 29.20 4.74
CA GLU A 236 -38.77 30.51 5.38
C GLU A 236 -39.70 30.76 6.59
N GLU A 237 -40.96 30.32 6.49
CA GLU A 237 -41.95 30.41 7.56
C GLU A 237 -41.75 29.36 8.67
N ASN A 238 -40.68 28.55 8.63
CA ASN A 238 -40.40 27.45 9.56
C ASN A 238 -41.52 26.39 9.65
N LYS A 239 -42.34 26.25 8.61
CA LYS A 239 -43.43 25.25 8.54
C LYS A 239 -42.94 23.89 8.04
N VAL A 240 -41.83 23.85 7.32
CA VAL A 240 -41.10 22.65 6.89
C VAL A 240 -39.60 22.91 7.04
N LEU A 241 -38.81 21.90 7.43
CA LEU A 241 -37.35 22.00 7.49
C LEU A 241 -36.74 21.35 6.25
N ILE A 242 -35.82 22.03 5.56
CA ILE A 242 -35.00 21.43 4.50
C ILE A 242 -33.60 21.20 5.06
N ILE A 243 -33.17 19.94 5.14
CA ILE A 243 -31.83 19.58 5.59
C ILE A 243 -30.83 19.84 4.46
N ASN A 244 -29.71 20.47 4.83
CA ASN A 244 -28.81 21.16 3.91
C ASN A 244 -29.58 22.21 3.11
N ASP A 245 -29.74 23.38 3.76
CA ASP A 245 -30.37 24.60 3.24
C ASP A 245 -30.14 24.76 1.73
N PRO A 246 -31.15 25.13 0.92
CA PRO A 246 -30.95 25.38 -0.51
C PRO A 246 -29.79 26.35 -0.83
N ARG A 247 -29.46 27.28 0.09
CA ARG A 247 -28.31 28.19 -0.01
C ARG A 247 -26.95 27.47 0.01
N MET A 248 -26.89 26.19 0.38
CA MET A 248 -25.66 25.38 0.33
C MET A 248 -25.06 25.26 -1.08
N ILE A 249 -25.86 25.48 -2.14
CA ILE A 249 -25.36 25.56 -3.52
C ILE A 249 -24.26 26.64 -3.69
N ILE A 250 -24.30 27.69 -2.89
CA ILE A 250 -23.29 28.75 -2.87
C ILE A 250 -21.92 28.15 -2.52
N LEU A 251 -21.86 27.31 -1.49
CA LEU A 251 -20.64 26.65 -1.03
C LEU A 251 -20.25 25.41 -1.86
N GLN A 252 -21.21 24.82 -2.57
CA GLN A 252 -20.99 23.79 -3.59
C GLN A 252 -20.24 24.35 -4.82
N SER A 253 -20.37 25.66 -5.08
CA SER A 253 -19.76 26.26 -6.27
C SER A 253 -18.23 26.23 -6.18
N LYS A 254 -17.58 25.79 -7.24
CA LYS A 254 -16.11 25.67 -7.26
C LYS A 254 -15.41 27.04 -7.24
N SER A 255 -16.13 28.13 -7.53
CA SER A 255 -15.63 29.51 -7.39
C SER A 255 -15.39 29.92 -5.94
N ILE A 256 -15.87 29.17 -4.94
CA ILE A 256 -15.55 29.44 -3.52
C ILE A 256 -14.04 29.41 -3.27
N PHE A 257 -13.29 28.55 -3.96
CA PHE A 257 -11.83 28.50 -3.86
C PHE A 257 -11.16 29.68 -4.57
N ALA A 258 -11.72 30.15 -5.69
CA ALA A 258 -11.27 31.41 -6.29
C ALA A 258 -11.49 32.59 -5.32
N TYR A 259 -12.61 32.58 -4.61
CA TYR A 259 -12.90 33.60 -3.61
C TYR A 259 -11.95 33.54 -2.41
N PHE A 260 -11.56 32.34 -1.94
CA PHE A 260 -10.52 32.22 -0.91
C PHE A 260 -9.21 32.88 -1.33
N HIS A 261 -8.76 32.68 -2.58
CA HIS A 261 -7.56 33.34 -3.12
C HIS A 261 -7.74 34.85 -3.30
N LYS A 262 -8.95 35.32 -3.64
CA LYS A 262 -9.27 36.75 -3.64
C LYS A 262 -9.13 37.34 -2.23
N LEU A 263 -9.72 36.71 -1.22
CA LEU A 263 -9.62 37.15 0.18
C LEU A 263 -8.17 37.15 0.68
N LEU A 264 -7.37 36.17 0.27
CA LEU A 264 -5.94 36.10 0.58
C LEU A 264 -5.19 37.31 -0.02
N LYS A 265 -5.40 37.59 -1.31
CA LYS A 265 -4.77 38.70 -2.04
C LYS A 265 -5.15 40.08 -1.48
N GLU A 266 -6.39 40.20 -0.99
CA GLU A 266 -6.92 41.43 -0.40
C GLU A 266 -6.66 41.54 1.12
N GLU A 267 -5.90 40.60 1.70
CA GLU A 267 -5.57 40.56 3.14
C GLU A 267 -6.83 40.55 4.05
N ARG A 268 -7.93 39.93 3.59
CA ARG A 268 -9.21 39.84 4.31
C ARG A 268 -9.32 38.62 5.23
N LEU A 269 -8.29 37.77 5.27
CA LEU A 269 -8.20 36.59 6.12
C LEU A 269 -7.28 36.85 7.32
N ASP A 270 -7.59 36.26 8.47
CA ASP A 270 -6.62 36.22 9.56
C ASP A 270 -5.40 35.37 9.18
N ARG A 271 -4.25 35.64 9.80
CA ARG A 271 -2.96 35.02 9.46
C ARG A 271 -3.00 33.48 9.49
N ASN A 272 -3.74 32.88 10.41
CA ASN A 272 -3.80 31.43 10.51
C ASN A 272 -4.62 30.84 9.36
N THR A 273 -5.79 31.41 9.09
CA THR A 273 -6.64 31.00 7.96
C THR A 273 -5.95 31.23 6.61
N ALA A 274 -5.24 32.35 6.44
CA ALA A 274 -4.45 32.66 5.25
C ALA A 274 -3.40 31.57 4.96
N ASN A 275 -2.58 31.21 5.96
CA ASN A 275 -1.57 30.16 5.81
C ASN A 275 -2.17 28.80 5.41
N ILE A 276 -3.34 28.45 5.97
CA ILE A 276 -4.02 27.19 5.66
C ILE A 276 -4.52 27.19 4.22
N VAL A 277 -5.14 28.29 3.77
CA VAL A 277 -5.61 28.43 2.39
C VAL A 277 -4.44 28.32 1.41
N GLU A 278 -3.33 29.01 1.67
CA GLU A 278 -2.10 28.93 0.86
C GLU A 278 -1.53 27.51 0.78
N GLU A 279 -1.60 26.76 1.88
CA GLU A 279 -1.03 25.42 1.96
C GLU A 279 -1.90 24.37 1.25
N CYS A 280 -3.22 24.40 1.45
CA CYS A 280 -4.11 23.29 1.07
C CYS A 280 -5.10 23.58 -0.07
N ILE A 281 -5.23 24.83 -0.53
CA ILE A 281 -6.11 25.17 -1.66
C ILE A 281 -5.23 25.56 -2.86
N PRO A 282 -5.19 24.74 -3.92
CA PRO A 282 -4.44 25.09 -5.14
C PRO A 282 -4.88 26.45 -5.66
N TYR A 283 -3.95 27.20 -6.25
CA TYR A 283 -4.28 28.51 -6.80
C TYR A 283 -5.49 28.41 -7.74
N THR A 284 -6.50 29.22 -7.50
CA THR A 284 -7.77 29.15 -8.21
C THR A 284 -8.24 30.56 -8.55
N GLU A 285 -8.71 30.78 -9.79
CA GLU A 285 -9.33 32.03 -10.24
C GLU A 285 -10.56 31.73 -11.09
N VAL A 286 -11.54 32.63 -11.11
CA VAL A 286 -12.62 32.57 -12.11
C VAL A 286 -12.03 32.83 -13.48
N LEU A 287 -12.39 32.01 -14.47
CA LEU A 287 -11.84 32.13 -15.81
C LEU A 287 -12.33 33.44 -16.44
N SER A 288 -11.41 34.13 -17.13
CA SER A 288 -11.68 35.35 -17.88
C SER A 288 -10.93 35.32 -19.20
N ARG A 289 -11.27 36.21 -20.14
CA ARG A 289 -10.54 36.36 -21.41
C ARG A 289 -9.06 36.69 -21.23
N GLU A 290 -8.68 37.33 -20.11
CA GLU A 290 -7.27 37.62 -19.81
C GLU A 290 -6.56 36.37 -19.26
N ILE A 291 -7.24 35.62 -18.40
CA ILE A 291 -6.71 34.43 -17.73
C ILE A 291 -6.60 33.24 -18.70
N ILE A 292 -7.50 33.13 -19.68
CA ILE A 292 -7.51 32.01 -20.63
C ILE A 292 -6.21 31.91 -21.43
N SER A 293 -5.55 33.04 -21.71
CA SER A 293 -4.23 33.08 -22.35
C SER A 293 -3.15 32.41 -21.49
N LYS A 294 -3.20 32.57 -20.16
CA LYS A 294 -2.28 31.89 -19.24
C LYS A 294 -2.47 30.37 -19.31
N ALA A 295 -3.73 29.93 -19.34
CA ALA A 295 -4.09 28.51 -19.44
C ALA A 295 -3.64 27.91 -20.78
N ARG A 296 -3.72 28.70 -21.86
CA ARG A 296 -3.24 28.34 -23.19
C ARG A 296 -1.73 28.11 -23.23
N GLU A 297 -0.94 29.05 -22.70
CA GLU A 297 0.53 28.99 -22.69
C GLU A 297 1.11 27.93 -21.75
N ASN A 298 0.40 27.58 -20.67
CA ASN A 298 0.91 26.71 -19.61
C ASN A 298 -0.03 25.53 -19.34
N LYS A 299 -0.51 24.83 -20.38
CA LYS A 299 -1.55 23.79 -20.27
C LYS A 299 -1.31 22.76 -19.14
N ASP A 300 -0.07 22.29 -18.97
CA ASP A 300 0.26 21.23 -18.00
C ASP A 300 0.16 21.68 -16.54
N LYS A 301 0.07 22.99 -16.29
CA LYS A 301 -0.03 23.57 -14.94
C LYS A 301 -1.47 23.76 -14.47
N TYR A 302 -2.46 23.53 -15.32
CA TYR A 302 -3.83 23.96 -15.03
C TYR A 302 -4.90 22.91 -15.29
N VAL A 303 -5.98 23.06 -14.53
CA VAL A 303 -7.26 22.38 -14.67
C VAL A 303 -8.31 23.45 -14.92
N ILE A 304 -9.15 23.26 -15.94
CA ILE A 304 -10.33 24.08 -16.18
C ILE A 304 -11.56 23.24 -15.83
N LYS A 305 -12.48 23.80 -15.04
CA LYS A 305 -13.70 23.10 -14.62
C LYS A 305 -14.86 24.08 -14.42
N PRO A 306 -16.11 23.66 -14.65
CA PRO A 306 -17.25 24.54 -14.48
C PRO A 306 -17.44 24.94 -13.01
N VAL A 307 -17.95 26.15 -12.78
CA VAL A 307 -18.22 26.67 -11.43
C VAL A 307 -19.29 25.82 -10.73
N LEU A 308 -20.37 25.49 -11.45
CA LEU A 308 -21.38 24.51 -11.05
C LEU A 308 -21.32 23.35 -12.04
N GLY A 309 -21.08 22.13 -11.55
CA GLY A 309 -20.96 20.94 -12.39
C GLY A 309 -20.73 19.69 -11.55
N ARG A 310 -21.14 18.53 -12.08
CA ARG A 310 -21.13 17.23 -11.37
C ARG A 310 -20.44 16.15 -12.20
N TYR A 311 -20.12 15.03 -11.55
CA TYR A 311 -19.62 13.81 -12.18
C TYR A 311 -18.40 13.97 -13.11
N SER A 312 -17.52 14.93 -12.80
CA SER A 312 -16.35 15.27 -13.62
C SER A 312 -16.68 15.69 -15.06
N GLU A 313 -17.93 16.07 -15.34
CA GLU A 313 -18.34 16.64 -16.62
C GLU A 313 -17.62 17.97 -16.84
N GLU A 314 -17.07 18.14 -18.04
CA GLU A 314 -16.32 19.35 -18.46
C GLU A 314 -15.13 19.71 -17.56
N VAL A 315 -14.52 18.70 -16.91
CA VAL A 315 -13.26 18.88 -16.18
C VAL A 315 -12.08 18.56 -17.10
N PHE A 316 -11.35 19.61 -17.49
CA PHE A 316 -10.22 19.52 -18.41
C PHE A 316 -8.90 19.69 -17.67
N ILE A 317 -8.10 18.62 -17.59
CA ILE A 317 -6.75 18.65 -17.01
C ILE A 317 -5.74 18.81 -18.16
N GLY A 318 -5.11 19.97 -18.32
CA GLY A 318 -4.31 20.25 -19.52
C GLY A 318 -3.11 19.32 -19.73
N LYS A 319 -2.62 18.69 -18.65
CA LYS A 319 -1.59 17.64 -18.71
C LYS A 319 -2.01 16.37 -19.45
N LEU A 320 -3.31 16.08 -19.53
CA LEU A 320 -3.86 14.89 -20.19
C LEU A 320 -4.11 15.07 -21.70
N TYR A 321 -4.09 16.31 -22.19
CA TYR A 321 -4.38 16.63 -23.58
C TYR A 321 -3.11 16.96 -24.37
N SER A 322 -3.10 16.65 -25.65
CA SER A 322 -2.14 17.22 -26.60
C SER A 322 -2.34 18.74 -26.74
N HIS A 323 -1.39 19.43 -27.36
CA HIS A 323 -1.54 20.86 -27.61
C HIS A 323 -2.75 21.19 -28.49
N GLU A 324 -3.03 20.38 -29.52
CA GLU A 324 -4.14 20.59 -30.44
C GLU A 324 -5.49 20.40 -29.74
N GLU A 325 -5.66 19.30 -29.00
CA GLU A 325 -6.87 19.03 -28.21
C GLU A 325 -7.13 20.12 -27.17
N TRP A 326 -6.08 20.60 -26.49
CA TRP A 326 -6.21 21.68 -25.52
C TRP A 326 -6.66 23.00 -26.15
N GLU A 327 -6.13 23.36 -27.32
CA GLU A 327 -6.59 24.55 -28.04
C GLU A 327 -8.05 24.48 -28.44
N ASP A 328 -8.52 23.31 -28.86
CA ASP A 328 -9.93 23.13 -29.22
C ASP A 328 -10.86 23.20 -28.00
N ILE A 329 -10.43 22.67 -26.85
CA ILE A 329 -11.13 22.87 -25.57
C ILE A 329 -11.21 24.36 -25.25
N ILE A 330 -10.08 25.09 -25.32
CA ILE A 330 -10.03 26.53 -25.04
C ILE A 330 -10.99 27.32 -25.96
N LYS A 331 -10.99 27.05 -27.26
CA LYS A 331 -11.92 27.69 -28.22
C LYS A 331 -13.38 27.40 -27.89
N SER A 332 -13.69 26.19 -27.41
CA SER A 332 -15.08 25.81 -27.09
C SER A 332 -15.65 26.59 -25.90
N ILE A 333 -14.80 27.05 -24.97
CA ILE A 333 -15.23 27.72 -23.74
C ILE A 333 -14.92 29.23 -23.72
N GLU A 334 -14.15 29.78 -24.67
CA GLU A 334 -13.68 31.17 -24.65
C GLU A 334 -14.79 32.22 -24.67
N ASN A 335 -15.98 31.84 -25.13
CA ASN A 335 -17.16 32.70 -25.17
C ASN A 335 -18.06 32.58 -23.94
N ASN A 336 -17.77 31.64 -23.02
CA ASN A 336 -18.57 31.34 -21.83
C ASN A 336 -17.68 31.26 -20.57
N THR A 337 -16.61 32.05 -20.51
CA THR A 337 -15.56 31.95 -19.47
C THR A 337 -16.09 32.13 -18.04
N GLU A 338 -17.15 32.91 -17.87
CA GLU A 338 -17.83 33.18 -16.60
C GLU A 338 -18.39 31.93 -15.92
N HIS A 339 -18.59 30.84 -16.67
CA HIS A 339 -19.07 29.56 -16.16
C HIS A 339 -17.96 28.63 -15.68
N TYR A 340 -16.70 29.04 -15.81
CA TYR A 340 -15.53 28.19 -15.53
C TYR A 340 -14.59 28.82 -14.51
N ILE A 341 -13.81 27.97 -13.86
CA ILE A 341 -12.63 28.37 -13.08
C ILE A 341 -11.37 27.78 -13.68
N LEU A 342 -10.26 28.48 -13.48
CA LEU A 342 -8.92 27.97 -13.66
C LEU A 342 -8.36 27.57 -12.30
N GLN A 343 -7.86 26.35 -12.15
CA GLN A 343 -7.21 25.86 -10.94
C GLN A 343 -5.83 25.29 -11.27
N GLU A 344 -4.85 25.53 -10.41
CA GLU A 344 -3.53 24.92 -10.50
C GLU A 344 -3.60 23.40 -10.37
N PHE A 345 -2.98 22.70 -11.32
CA PHE A 345 -2.84 21.26 -11.29
C PHE A 345 -1.75 20.83 -10.28
N ARG A 346 -2.11 19.93 -9.37
CA ARG A 346 -1.21 19.31 -8.40
C ARG A 346 -1.02 17.84 -8.71
N ASN A 347 0.21 17.33 -8.63
CA ASN A 347 0.47 15.92 -8.91
C ASN A 347 0.03 15.07 -7.71
N ILE A 348 -1.06 14.34 -7.89
CA ILE A 348 -1.58 13.38 -6.91
C ILE A 348 -0.59 12.23 -6.74
N ARG A 349 -0.35 11.82 -5.49
CA ARG A 349 0.40 10.64 -5.12
C ARG A 349 -0.25 9.39 -5.72
N ARG A 350 0.58 8.54 -6.31
CA ARG A 350 0.17 7.21 -6.77
C ARG A 350 0.59 6.16 -5.75
N ASP A 351 -0.38 5.51 -5.12
CA ASP A 351 -0.16 4.47 -4.12
C ASP A 351 -0.42 3.09 -4.73
N ASN A 352 0.30 2.08 -4.22
CA ASN A 352 0.04 0.70 -4.57
C ASN A 352 -0.96 0.10 -3.58
N ILE A 353 -2.07 -0.38 -4.10
CA ILE A 353 -3.19 -0.92 -3.33
C ILE A 353 -3.66 -2.25 -3.92
N ILE A 354 -4.57 -2.93 -3.23
CA ILE A 354 -5.17 -4.16 -3.73
C ILE A 354 -6.59 -3.88 -4.20
N GLU A 355 -6.84 -4.18 -5.46
CA GLU A 355 -8.17 -4.23 -6.05
C GLU A 355 -8.65 -5.69 -6.15
N ILE A 356 -9.95 -5.91 -6.06
CA ILE A 356 -10.54 -7.21 -6.37
C ILE A 356 -11.05 -7.18 -7.81
N LYS A 357 -10.64 -8.15 -8.64
CA LYS A 357 -11.18 -8.37 -9.98
C LYS A 357 -11.58 -9.82 -10.14
N GLY A 358 -12.85 -10.06 -10.47
CA GLY A 358 -13.34 -11.43 -10.67
C GLY A 358 -13.18 -12.31 -9.42
N GLY A 359 -13.21 -11.69 -8.23
CA GLY A 359 -13.01 -12.37 -6.95
C GLY A 359 -11.55 -12.58 -6.52
N TYR A 360 -10.58 -12.13 -7.31
CA TYR A 360 -9.15 -12.27 -6.99
C TYR A 360 -8.48 -10.92 -6.69
N PRO A 361 -7.52 -10.87 -5.76
CA PRO A 361 -6.78 -9.66 -5.45
C PRO A 361 -5.65 -9.37 -6.44
N TYR A 362 -5.52 -8.11 -6.83
CA TYR A 362 -4.46 -7.61 -7.71
C TYR A 362 -3.82 -6.37 -7.11
N ASN A 363 -2.49 -6.35 -7.02
CA ASN A 363 -1.76 -5.12 -6.71
C ASN A 363 -1.80 -4.20 -7.94
N VAL A 364 -2.30 -2.98 -7.76
CA VAL A 364 -2.33 -1.95 -8.80
C VAL A 364 -1.84 -0.62 -8.24
N ASP A 365 -1.26 0.21 -9.10
CA ASP A 365 -0.91 1.58 -8.74
C ASP A 365 -2.06 2.50 -9.12
N ALA A 366 -2.62 3.23 -8.15
CA ALA A 366 -3.80 4.07 -8.34
C ALA A 366 -3.67 5.41 -7.58
N PHE A 367 -4.45 6.39 -8.02
CA PHE A 367 -4.61 7.69 -7.35
C PHE A 367 -5.86 7.66 -6.48
N CYS A 368 -5.78 8.22 -5.27
CA CYS A 368 -6.93 8.29 -4.36
C CYS A 368 -7.52 9.69 -4.31
N ASN A 369 -8.83 9.79 -4.47
CA ASN A 369 -9.63 10.90 -3.96
C ASN A 369 -10.18 10.50 -2.58
N PHE A 370 -9.67 11.14 -1.54
CA PHE A 370 -10.16 11.00 -0.17
C PHE A 370 -11.36 11.93 0.02
N GLY A 371 -12.58 11.39 -0.07
CA GLY A 371 -13.79 12.12 0.31
C GLY A 371 -13.86 12.26 1.83
N VAL A 372 -13.59 13.45 2.37
CA VAL A 372 -13.60 13.73 3.81
C VAL A 372 -14.98 14.22 4.22
N TYR A 373 -15.66 13.48 5.08
CA TYR A 373 -17.04 13.76 5.46
C TYR A 373 -17.11 14.47 6.79
N LEU A 374 -17.95 15.50 6.82
CA LEU A 374 -18.36 16.16 8.05
C LEU A 374 -19.83 15.88 8.31
N CYS A 375 -20.19 15.69 9.58
CA CYS A 375 -21.57 15.76 10.03
C CYS A 375 -21.71 16.77 11.15
N CYS A 376 -22.61 17.75 10.99
CA CYS A 376 -22.74 18.88 11.91
C CYS A 376 -21.39 19.53 12.25
N ASN A 377 -20.64 19.90 11.21
CA ASN A 377 -19.33 20.59 11.28
C ASN A 377 -18.14 19.79 11.83
N GLU A 378 -18.30 18.50 12.14
CA GLU A 378 -17.23 17.63 12.64
C GLU A 378 -16.88 16.54 11.63
N VAL A 379 -15.59 16.27 11.42
CA VAL A 379 -15.16 15.15 10.55
C VAL A 379 -15.59 13.81 11.16
N THR A 380 -16.41 13.06 10.43
CA THR A 380 -17.01 11.78 10.87
C THR A 380 -16.53 10.56 10.09
N GLY A 381 -15.90 10.75 8.94
CA GLY A 381 -15.38 9.64 8.14
C GLY A 381 -14.59 10.09 6.90
N ILE A 382 -13.89 9.15 6.28
CA ILE A 382 -13.17 9.35 5.02
C ILE A 382 -13.47 8.16 4.10
N CYS A 383 -13.89 8.46 2.87
CA CYS A 383 -14.10 7.48 1.80
C CYS A 383 -12.94 7.54 0.81
N SER A 384 -12.34 6.40 0.48
CA SER A 384 -11.36 6.31 -0.60
C SER A 384 -12.08 6.10 -1.93
N ARG A 385 -11.61 6.77 -2.98
CA ARG A 385 -12.00 6.48 -4.37
C ARG A 385 -10.73 6.33 -5.20
N TRP A 386 -10.40 5.10 -5.54
CA TRP A 386 -9.20 4.73 -6.28
C TRP A 386 -9.45 4.79 -7.77
N ASN A 387 -8.55 5.44 -8.51
CA ASN A 387 -8.63 5.63 -9.95
C ASN A 387 -7.28 5.35 -10.62
N TYR A 388 -7.31 4.81 -11.84
CA TYR A 388 -6.09 4.55 -12.62
C TYR A 388 -5.49 5.81 -13.27
N ASP A 389 -6.31 6.85 -13.41
CA ASP A 389 -5.93 8.15 -13.93
C ASP A 389 -6.39 9.28 -12.97
N TYR A 390 -6.04 10.53 -13.29
CA TYR A 390 -6.39 11.71 -12.51
C TYR A 390 -7.89 12.01 -12.49
N ILE A 391 -8.63 11.56 -13.51
CA ILE A 391 -10.08 11.73 -13.60
C ILE A 391 -10.77 10.48 -13.08
N THR A 392 -11.83 10.66 -12.30
CA THR A 392 -12.63 9.55 -11.77
C THR A 392 -13.44 8.91 -12.89
N GLU A 393 -13.33 7.59 -13.04
CA GLU A 393 -14.10 6.82 -14.01
C GLU A 393 -14.98 5.81 -13.27
N ASN A 394 -16.28 6.07 -13.19
CA ASN A 394 -17.24 5.23 -12.47
C ASN A 394 -17.22 3.74 -12.90
N SER A 395 -16.76 3.46 -14.13
CA SER A 395 -16.66 2.10 -14.68
C SER A 395 -15.47 1.31 -14.12
N THR A 396 -14.48 1.96 -13.52
CA THR A 396 -13.26 1.34 -12.98
C THR A 396 -12.93 1.72 -11.53
N THR A 397 -13.52 2.78 -10.97
CA THR A 397 -13.31 3.18 -9.57
C THR A 397 -13.70 2.09 -8.58
N PHE A 398 -12.93 1.95 -7.51
CA PHE A 398 -13.21 1.08 -6.36
C PHE A 398 -12.78 1.75 -5.05
N VAL A 399 -13.17 1.17 -3.92
CA VAL A 399 -12.96 1.72 -2.58
C VAL A 399 -12.31 0.69 -1.66
N THR A 400 -11.55 1.16 -0.67
CA THR A 400 -10.91 0.36 0.39
C THR A 400 -11.25 0.95 1.76
N PRO A 401 -11.28 0.14 2.84
CA PRO A 401 -11.30 0.69 4.19
C PRO A 401 -10.03 1.50 4.46
N ILE A 402 -10.14 2.53 5.30
CA ILE A 402 -9.03 3.43 5.65
C ILE A 402 -8.77 3.32 7.15
N GLY A 403 -7.55 2.94 7.50
CA GLY A 403 -7.04 2.96 8.87
C GLY A 403 -5.97 4.03 9.08
N ILE A 404 -5.50 4.15 10.33
CA ILE A 404 -4.38 5.04 10.69
C ILE A 404 -3.26 4.19 11.27
N LYS A 405 -2.08 4.22 10.62
CA LYS A 405 -0.91 3.46 11.05
C LYS A 405 0.37 4.07 10.48
N ASP A 406 1.33 4.35 11.35
CA ASP A 406 2.66 4.78 10.94
C ASP A 406 3.51 3.59 10.47
N ASN A 407 4.45 3.86 9.57
CA ASN A 407 5.25 2.82 8.95
C ASN A 407 6.40 2.42 9.88
N ALA A 408 6.60 1.11 10.07
CA ALA A 408 7.78 0.61 10.76
C ALA A 408 9.06 0.72 9.91
N LEU A 409 8.90 0.87 8.60
CA LEU A 409 9.96 0.87 7.60
C LEU A 409 9.76 2.06 6.66
N GLU A 410 10.70 3.00 6.63
CA GLU A 410 10.57 4.26 5.90
C GLU A 410 11.83 4.61 5.11
N ILE A 411 11.64 5.19 3.92
CA ILE A 411 12.73 5.76 3.13
C ILE A 411 12.93 7.23 3.54
N LYS A 412 14.14 7.58 3.98
CA LYS A 412 14.55 8.95 4.25
C LYS A 412 15.53 9.41 3.16
N HIS A 413 15.21 10.55 2.55
CA HIS A 413 16.09 11.14 1.55
C HIS A 413 17.37 11.68 2.18
N ASN A 414 18.51 11.36 1.56
CA ASN A 414 19.80 11.79 2.08
C ASN A 414 20.05 13.28 1.78
N LYS A 415 19.81 14.13 2.78
CA LYS A 415 19.94 15.59 2.69
C LYS A 415 21.38 16.08 2.47
N TYR A 416 22.41 15.25 2.67
CA TYR A 416 23.80 15.63 2.46
C TYR A 416 24.22 15.58 0.98
N ILE A 417 23.40 14.93 0.13
CA ILE A 417 23.68 14.77 -1.30
C ILE A 417 23.13 15.98 -2.05
N LYS A 418 24.03 16.83 -2.55
CA LYS A 418 23.67 17.98 -3.40
C LYS A 418 23.45 17.59 -4.87
N ASP A 419 24.28 16.67 -5.37
CA ASP A 419 24.22 16.15 -6.74
C ASP A 419 24.27 14.62 -6.68
N LYS A 420 23.10 14.00 -6.85
CA LYS A 420 22.92 12.54 -6.75
C LYS A 420 23.73 11.79 -7.80
N ASN A 421 23.75 12.28 -9.04
CA ASN A 421 24.45 11.61 -10.14
C ASN A 421 25.97 11.62 -9.94
N LYS A 422 26.52 12.75 -9.50
CA LYS A 422 27.95 12.85 -9.20
C LYS A 422 28.33 11.97 -8.01
N GLU A 423 27.53 12.01 -6.96
CA GLU A 423 27.77 11.21 -5.75
C GLU A 423 27.71 9.71 -6.03
N TYR A 424 26.70 9.26 -6.80
CA TYR A 424 26.57 7.86 -7.20
C TYR A 424 27.80 7.37 -7.98
N LYS A 425 28.28 8.16 -8.97
CA LYS A 425 29.48 7.81 -9.73
C LYS A 425 30.72 7.70 -8.85
N THR A 426 30.89 8.62 -7.90
CA THR A 426 32.00 8.58 -6.95
C THR A 426 31.95 7.33 -6.08
N ILE A 427 30.79 7.02 -5.49
CA ILE A 427 30.59 5.83 -4.65
C ILE A 427 30.84 4.55 -5.45
N ASN A 428 30.29 4.46 -6.66
CA ASN A 428 30.49 3.29 -7.51
C ASN A 428 31.99 3.07 -7.81
N LEU A 429 32.74 4.13 -8.15
CA LEU A 429 34.18 4.05 -8.36
C LEU A 429 34.97 3.63 -7.11
N GLU A 430 34.61 4.14 -5.94
CA GLU A 430 35.24 3.77 -4.67
C GLU A 430 34.97 2.30 -4.29
N LEU A 431 33.75 1.81 -4.52
CA LEU A 431 33.36 0.43 -4.27
C LEU A 431 34.03 -0.54 -5.26
N VAL A 432 34.13 -0.18 -6.54
CA VAL A 432 34.88 -0.95 -7.55
C VAL A 432 36.35 -1.07 -7.15
N LYS A 433 36.98 0.01 -6.69
CA LYS A 433 38.36 -0.02 -6.16
C LYS A 433 38.51 -0.93 -4.94
N SER A 434 37.42 -1.14 -4.20
CA SER A 434 37.35 -2.03 -3.03
C SER A 434 36.99 -3.49 -3.40
N GLY A 435 36.85 -3.80 -4.69
CA GLY A 435 36.54 -5.14 -5.21
C GLY A 435 35.06 -5.44 -5.41
N PHE A 436 34.16 -4.46 -5.21
CA PHE A 436 32.73 -4.63 -5.46
C PHE A 436 32.37 -4.30 -6.91
N LEU A 437 31.96 -5.31 -7.67
CA LEU A 437 31.58 -5.15 -9.09
C LEU A 437 30.07 -5.24 -9.35
N GLY A 438 29.24 -5.43 -8.32
CA GLY A 438 27.79 -5.59 -8.48
C GLY A 438 27.08 -4.35 -9.06
N ALA A 439 27.66 -3.15 -8.91
CA ALA A 439 27.10 -1.92 -9.46
C ALA A 439 27.49 -1.64 -10.94
N TYR A 440 28.21 -2.56 -11.60
CA TYR A 440 28.92 -2.25 -12.85
C TYR A 440 28.04 -2.26 -14.12
N ASN A 441 26.79 -2.75 -14.07
CA ASN A 441 25.97 -2.81 -15.29
C ASN A 441 25.53 -1.42 -15.82
N ASN A 442 25.72 -0.34 -15.05
CA ASN A 442 25.49 1.08 -15.38
C ASN A 442 24.13 1.43 -16.01
N ALA A 443 23.24 0.47 -16.27
CA ALA A 443 21.92 0.73 -16.81
C ALA A 443 20.98 1.28 -15.72
N ARG A 444 21.26 0.98 -14.45
CA ARG A 444 20.44 1.35 -13.28
C ARG A 444 21.30 1.63 -12.06
N GLU A 445 20.79 2.47 -11.16
CA GLU A 445 21.38 2.64 -9.83
C GLU A 445 21.07 1.39 -8.97
N TYR A 446 22.01 0.44 -8.92
CA TYR A 446 21.87 -0.78 -8.09
C TYR A 446 21.91 -0.46 -6.59
N ILE A 447 22.74 0.50 -6.18
CA ILE A 447 22.88 0.94 -4.79
C ILE A 447 22.06 2.20 -4.59
N ALA A 448 21.08 2.16 -3.70
CA ALA A 448 20.39 3.36 -3.27
C ALA A 448 21.30 4.23 -2.40
N LEU A 449 21.25 5.55 -2.64
CA LEU A 449 21.91 6.55 -1.79
C LEU A 449 20.98 7.14 -0.72
N ASP A 450 19.68 6.86 -0.84
CA ASP A 450 18.66 7.15 0.16
C ASP A 450 18.72 6.09 1.27
N GLU A 451 18.12 6.40 2.43
CA GLU A 451 18.28 5.62 3.65
C GLU A 451 16.99 4.86 3.96
N LEU A 452 17.08 3.58 4.30
CA LEU A 452 15.94 2.83 4.81
C LEU A 452 16.03 2.68 6.32
N HIS A 453 15.06 3.23 7.02
CA HIS A 453 15.00 3.23 8.47
C HIS A 453 13.99 2.21 8.95
N LEU A 454 14.43 1.30 9.82
CA LEU A 454 13.60 0.34 10.53
C LEU A 454 13.52 0.73 12.01
N SER A 455 12.31 0.77 12.57
CA SER A 455 12.14 1.08 13.98
C SER A 455 12.85 0.07 14.87
N LYS A 456 13.45 0.55 15.97
CA LYS A 456 14.20 -0.29 16.92
C LYS A 456 13.41 -1.48 17.44
N ASP A 457 12.15 -1.27 17.80
CA ASP A 457 11.27 -2.35 18.29
C ASP A 457 11.09 -3.45 17.23
N LYS A 458 10.98 -3.07 15.95
CA LYS A 458 10.80 -4.02 14.85
C LYS A 458 12.09 -4.71 14.47
N PHE A 459 13.23 -4.05 14.61
CA PHE A 459 14.54 -4.70 14.48
C PHE A 459 14.77 -5.75 15.58
N LEU A 460 14.45 -5.44 16.83
CA LEU A 460 14.53 -6.39 17.94
C LEU A 460 13.58 -7.57 17.75
N GLU A 461 12.35 -7.32 17.27
CA GLU A 461 11.41 -8.38 16.91
C GLU A 461 11.96 -9.27 15.78
N LEU A 462 12.53 -8.67 14.73
CA LEU A 462 13.11 -9.39 13.59
C LEU A 462 14.26 -10.31 14.01
N LYS A 463 15.14 -9.81 14.87
CA LYS A 463 16.24 -10.58 15.44
C LYS A 463 15.71 -11.78 16.25
N TYR A 464 14.80 -11.51 17.20
CA TYR A 464 14.20 -12.55 18.03
C TYR A 464 13.47 -13.60 17.18
N ALA A 465 12.63 -13.18 16.25
CA ALA A 465 11.86 -14.07 15.38
C ALA A 465 12.80 -14.94 14.53
N SER A 466 13.88 -14.38 13.99
CA SER A 466 14.87 -15.14 13.22
C SER A 466 15.54 -16.23 14.07
N GLU A 467 15.97 -15.90 15.29
CA GLU A 467 16.64 -16.86 16.19
C GLU A 467 15.72 -17.99 16.65
N GLU A 468 14.45 -17.70 16.94
CA GLU A 468 13.48 -18.73 17.34
C GLU A 468 13.05 -19.63 16.18
N ILE A 469 12.81 -19.04 15.00
CA ILE A 469 12.48 -19.80 13.80
C ILE A 469 13.66 -20.73 13.42
N LEU A 470 14.91 -20.29 13.57
CA LEU A 470 16.08 -21.16 13.34
C LEU A 470 16.05 -22.43 14.18
N LYS A 471 15.68 -22.32 15.46
CA LYS A 471 15.56 -23.48 16.36
C LYS A 471 14.46 -24.42 15.89
N ILE A 472 13.30 -23.89 15.50
CA ILE A 472 12.17 -24.67 14.97
C ILE A 472 12.58 -25.39 13.68
N PHE A 473 13.16 -24.68 12.72
CA PHE A 473 13.59 -25.27 11.45
C PHE A 473 14.65 -26.34 11.65
N ASN A 474 15.58 -26.12 12.59
CA ASN A 474 16.60 -27.10 12.94
C ASN A 474 16.00 -28.37 13.58
N LYS A 475 15.06 -28.21 14.53
CA LYS A 475 14.33 -29.31 15.17
C LYS A 475 13.55 -30.15 14.15
N VAL A 476 12.87 -29.52 13.20
CA VAL A 476 12.14 -30.23 12.13
C VAL A 476 13.12 -30.90 11.16
N SER A 477 14.22 -30.23 10.82
CA SER A 477 15.24 -30.80 9.94
C SER A 477 15.92 -32.03 10.56
N GLU A 478 16.16 -32.03 11.87
CA GLU A 478 16.66 -33.18 12.62
C GLU A 478 15.67 -34.35 12.56
N PHE A 479 14.39 -34.09 12.84
CA PHE A 479 13.34 -35.11 12.75
C PHE A 479 13.25 -35.72 11.34
N ILE A 480 13.25 -34.90 10.29
CA ILE A 480 13.23 -35.37 8.89
C ILE A 480 14.47 -36.21 8.60
N TYR A 481 15.64 -35.77 9.07
CA TYR A 481 16.89 -36.47 8.84
C TYR A 481 16.93 -37.84 9.53
N GLU A 482 16.39 -37.96 10.75
CA GLU A 482 16.25 -39.24 11.47
C GLU A 482 15.29 -40.20 10.74
N ASN A 483 14.31 -39.65 10.02
CA ASN A 483 13.33 -40.38 9.21
C ASN A 483 13.61 -40.27 7.71
N LYS A 484 14.89 -40.20 7.32
CA LYS A 484 15.34 -40.07 5.94
C LYS A 484 14.70 -41.10 4.99
N GLY A 485 14.35 -40.67 3.78
CA GLY A 485 13.64 -41.46 2.79
C GLY A 485 12.12 -41.29 2.83
N TRP A 486 11.52 -40.90 3.96
CA TRP A 486 10.06 -40.72 4.06
C TRP A 486 9.60 -39.37 3.47
N PHE A 487 10.46 -38.36 3.53
CA PHE A 487 10.14 -36.99 3.11
C PHE A 487 10.80 -36.59 1.80
N ASP A 488 11.65 -37.44 1.21
CA ASP A 488 12.51 -37.08 0.08
C ASP A 488 11.69 -36.53 -1.11
N GLN A 489 10.59 -37.21 -1.47
CA GLN A 489 9.68 -36.78 -2.53
C GLN A 489 8.95 -35.48 -2.19
N ILE A 490 8.49 -35.34 -0.95
CA ILE A 490 7.79 -34.12 -0.49
C ILE A 490 8.71 -32.91 -0.56
N LEU A 491 9.99 -33.09 -0.25
CA LEU A 491 10.99 -32.02 -0.23
C LEU A 491 11.59 -31.76 -1.63
N GLY A 492 11.31 -32.61 -2.62
CA GLY A 492 11.88 -32.55 -3.98
C GLY A 492 13.37 -32.91 -4.02
N ILE A 493 13.83 -33.78 -3.10
CA ILE A 493 15.23 -34.17 -2.97
C ILE A 493 15.47 -35.65 -3.30
N GLU A 494 14.51 -36.38 -3.87
CA GLU A 494 14.62 -37.82 -4.14
C GLU A 494 15.76 -38.18 -5.11
N ASN A 495 16.11 -37.26 -6.01
CA ASN A 495 17.18 -37.44 -6.99
C ASN A 495 18.55 -36.97 -6.49
N MET A 496 18.65 -36.46 -5.26
CA MET A 496 19.92 -35.95 -4.71
C MET A 496 20.81 -37.07 -4.19
N ASP A 497 22.11 -36.78 -4.07
CA ASP A 497 23.06 -37.70 -3.47
C ASP A 497 22.72 -38.04 -2.00
N LYS A 498 22.87 -39.32 -1.63
CA LYS A 498 22.60 -39.80 -0.27
C LYS A 498 23.55 -39.22 0.78
N SER A 499 24.63 -38.56 0.37
CA SER A 499 25.58 -37.87 1.24
C SER A 499 24.94 -36.74 2.06
N ILE A 500 23.77 -36.23 1.66
CA ILE A 500 22.90 -35.36 2.46
C ILE A 500 22.67 -35.95 3.86
N TYR A 501 22.53 -37.28 3.93
CA TYR A 501 22.28 -38.05 5.14
C TYR A 501 23.54 -38.63 5.81
N SER A 502 24.73 -38.07 5.53
CA SER A 502 25.97 -38.38 6.24
C SER A 502 25.98 -37.81 7.66
N LYS A 503 26.78 -38.34 8.60
CA LYS A 503 26.73 -37.93 10.02
C LYS A 503 26.80 -36.40 10.22
N LYS A 504 25.71 -35.81 10.72
CA LYS A 504 25.57 -34.39 11.06
C LYS A 504 25.48 -34.18 12.58
N ASP A 505 25.82 -32.97 13.00
CA ASP A 505 25.56 -32.42 14.33
C ASP A 505 24.42 -31.40 14.19
N PHE A 506 23.26 -31.69 14.78
CA PHE A 506 22.06 -30.85 14.74
C PHE A 506 22.01 -29.81 15.86
N ASN A 507 23.14 -29.43 16.46
CA ASN A 507 23.16 -28.25 17.33
C ASN A 507 22.83 -26.94 16.59
N TYR A 508 22.85 -26.94 15.25
CA TYR A 508 22.52 -25.79 14.43
C TYR A 508 22.14 -26.18 13.00
N LEU A 509 21.41 -25.28 12.34
CA LEU A 509 20.91 -25.52 10.98
C LEU A 509 22.02 -25.41 9.92
N SER A 510 22.67 -24.25 9.84
CA SER A 510 23.68 -23.91 8.82
C SER A 510 24.81 -23.04 9.39
N ILE A 511 26.00 -23.04 8.76
CA ILE A 511 27.08 -22.12 9.13
C ILE A 511 26.82 -20.73 8.55
N LEU A 512 26.21 -20.64 7.37
CA LEU A 512 25.77 -19.38 6.78
C LEU A 512 24.43 -19.59 6.10
N GLY A 513 23.44 -18.80 6.45
CA GLY A 513 22.16 -18.80 5.75
C GLY A 513 21.53 -17.42 5.79
N ARG A 514 20.47 -17.24 5.00
CA ARG A 514 19.67 -16.01 4.97
C ARG A 514 18.19 -16.35 5.03
N MET A 515 17.47 -15.68 5.93
CA MET A 515 16.00 -15.72 5.99
C MET A 515 15.45 -14.51 5.27
N ASP A 516 14.56 -14.69 4.31
CA ASP A 516 13.92 -13.57 3.62
C ASP A 516 12.61 -13.22 4.35
N TRP A 517 12.57 -12.04 4.95
CA TRP A 517 11.43 -11.51 5.69
C TRP A 517 10.75 -10.37 4.93
N ALA A 518 9.46 -10.20 5.17
CA ALA A 518 8.70 -9.04 4.72
C ALA A 518 7.87 -8.46 5.86
N LEU A 519 7.59 -7.15 5.79
CA LEU A 519 6.57 -6.49 6.59
C LEU A 519 5.30 -6.37 5.76
N ASP A 520 4.18 -6.85 6.30
CA ASP A 520 2.88 -6.59 5.70
C ASP A 520 2.43 -5.14 5.95
N ILE A 521 1.31 -4.75 5.33
CA ILE A 521 0.70 -3.44 5.50
C ILE A 521 0.29 -3.16 6.97
N ASP A 522 0.27 -4.17 7.82
CA ASP A 522 -0.05 -4.04 9.24
C ASP A 522 1.18 -3.95 10.14
N ASN A 523 2.39 -3.90 9.58
CA ASN A 523 3.69 -3.98 10.27
C ASN A 523 3.94 -5.34 10.97
N ASN A 524 3.28 -6.42 10.53
CA ASN A 524 3.61 -7.77 10.97
C ASN A 524 4.76 -8.33 10.15
N LEU A 525 5.70 -8.98 10.83
CA LEU A 525 6.78 -9.70 10.18
C LEU A 525 6.31 -11.07 9.69
N LYS A 526 6.71 -11.41 8.47
CA LYS A 526 6.39 -12.69 7.84
C LYS A 526 7.60 -13.25 7.11
N LEU A 527 7.89 -14.52 7.37
CA LEU A 527 9.00 -15.26 6.77
C LEU A 527 8.56 -15.85 5.43
N MET A 528 9.35 -15.59 4.38
CA MET A 528 9.02 -15.99 3.01
C MET A 528 9.74 -17.24 2.53
N GLU A 529 11.02 -17.36 2.86
CA GLU A 529 11.88 -18.49 2.51
C GLU A 529 13.18 -18.47 3.31
N LEU A 530 13.90 -19.60 3.27
CA LEU A 530 15.26 -19.72 3.76
C LEU A 530 16.20 -20.03 2.59
N ASN A 531 17.33 -19.33 2.56
CA ASN A 531 18.39 -19.47 1.57
C ASN A 531 19.66 -19.97 2.28
N ASN A 532 19.87 -21.28 2.27
CA ASN A 532 20.97 -21.95 2.95
C ASN A 532 22.13 -22.36 2.02
N GLU A 533 21.91 -22.36 0.72
CA GLU A 533 22.89 -22.88 -0.24
C GLU A 533 23.79 -21.78 -0.81
N THR A 534 23.18 -20.73 -1.36
CA THR A 534 23.88 -19.62 -2.02
C THR A 534 23.29 -18.28 -1.57
N PRO A 535 23.45 -17.90 -0.28
CA PRO A 535 22.87 -16.67 0.23
C PRO A 535 23.65 -15.44 -0.26
N ALA A 536 23.14 -14.79 -1.31
CA ALA A 536 23.70 -13.56 -1.88
C ALA A 536 23.45 -12.34 -0.99
N GLY A 537 24.13 -11.22 -1.29
CA GLY A 537 23.98 -9.95 -0.57
C GLY A 537 24.97 -9.76 0.59
N LEU A 538 25.99 -10.62 0.69
CA LEU A 538 26.98 -10.59 1.78
C LEU A 538 27.79 -9.30 1.74
N TYR A 539 28.25 -8.91 0.54
CA TYR A 539 29.09 -7.73 0.35
C TYR A 539 28.30 -6.45 0.63
N GLU A 540 27.05 -6.42 0.16
CA GLU A 540 26.12 -5.33 0.35
C GLU A 540 25.83 -5.10 1.84
N ALA A 541 25.42 -6.14 2.56
CA ALA A 541 25.13 -6.03 3.98
C ALA A 541 26.36 -5.69 4.83
N SER A 542 27.53 -6.30 4.55
CA SER A 542 28.69 -6.15 5.42
C SER A 542 29.54 -4.93 5.08
N ILE A 543 29.99 -4.78 3.83
CA ILE A 543 30.96 -3.75 3.42
C ILE A 543 30.23 -2.49 2.96
N VAL A 544 29.24 -2.61 2.06
CA VAL A 544 28.59 -1.42 1.47
C VAL A 544 27.81 -0.65 2.54
N ASN A 545 27.04 -1.34 3.39
CA ASN A 545 26.28 -0.67 4.46
C ASN A 545 27.20 0.13 5.41
N ASP A 546 28.28 -0.52 5.89
CA ASP A 546 29.25 0.10 6.78
C ASP A 546 30.00 1.28 6.12
N TYR A 547 30.36 1.13 4.84
CA TYR A 547 30.97 2.21 4.05
C TYR A 547 30.03 3.42 3.95
N LEU A 548 28.74 3.23 3.64
CA LEU A 548 27.78 4.32 3.51
C LEU A 548 27.51 5.03 4.85
N ILE A 549 27.37 4.28 5.94
CA ILE A 549 27.24 4.83 7.31
C ILE A 549 28.44 5.72 7.65
N LYS A 550 29.66 5.23 7.42
CA LYS A 550 30.91 5.97 7.70
C LYS A 550 31.07 7.20 6.80
N ARG A 551 30.79 7.06 5.50
CA ARG A 551 30.91 8.16 4.53
C ARG A 551 30.05 9.35 4.92
N TYR A 552 28.82 9.10 5.35
CA TYR A 552 27.88 10.16 5.74
C TYR A 552 27.91 10.51 7.23
N LYS A 553 28.87 9.98 8.01
CA LYS A 553 29.07 10.24 9.46
C LYS A 553 27.77 10.15 10.26
N ARG A 554 27.01 9.09 10.04
CA ARG A 554 25.68 8.95 10.64
C ARG A 554 25.78 8.45 12.08
N ASP A 555 24.98 9.05 12.96
CA ASP A 555 24.82 8.64 14.36
C ASP A 555 23.60 7.71 14.48
N VAL A 556 23.75 6.50 13.97
CA VAL A 556 22.69 5.49 13.82
C VAL A 556 23.31 4.10 13.97
N GLU A 557 22.53 3.15 14.49
CA GLU A 557 23.00 1.79 14.70
C GLU A 557 23.11 1.05 13.35
N ASN A 558 24.27 0.43 13.10
CA ASN A 558 24.50 -0.42 11.93
C ASN A 558 23.98 -1.83 12.24
N PRO A 559 22.91 -2.33 11.58
CA PRO A 559 22.37 -3.66 11.86
C PRO A 559 23.36 -4.80 11.53
N ASN A 560 24.44 -4.50 10.81
CA ASN A 560 25.44 -5.44 10.31
C ASN A 560 26.78 -5.43 11.06
N GLU A 561 26.90 -4.72 12.18
CA GLU A 561 28.17 -4.59 12.92
C GLU A 561 28.78 -5.93 13.38
N ASN A 562 27.92 -6.93 13.67
CA ASN A 562 28.33 -8.21 14.24
C ASN A 562 28.79 -9.23 13.18
N PHE A 563 28.65 -8.89 11.90
CA PHE A 563 28.91 -9.79 10.78
C PHE A 563 30.34 -10.37 10.80
N TYR A 564 31.35 -9.50 11.04
CA TYR A 564 32.77 -9.87 11.08
C TYR A 564 33.23 -10.52 12.39
N ASN A 565 32.34 -10.63 13.39
CA ASN A 565 32.61 -11.35 14.63
C ASN A 565 32.02 -12.76 14.59
N ILE A 566 30.72 -12.86 14.27
CA ILE A 566 29.96 -14.11 14.41
C ILE A 566 30.37 -15.16 13.35
N LEU A 567 30.39 -14.78 12.07
CA LEU A 567 30.64 -15.74 10.99
C LEU A 567 32.07 -16.32 11.03
N PRO A 568 33.15 -15.51 11.13
CA PRO A 568 34.50 -16.05 11.22
C PRO A 568 34.68 -16.98 12.42
N ARG A 569 34.14 -16.62 13.58
CA ARG A 569 34.16 -17.46 14.79
C ARG A 569 33.50 -18.82 14.56
N ASN A 570 32.38 -18.85 13.86
CA ASN A 570 31.64 -20.09 13.60
C ASN A 570 32.29 -20.95 12.52
N ILE A 571 32.88 -20.35 11.48
CA ILE A 571 33.72 -21.04 10.49
C ILE A 571 34.97 -21.62 11.17
N GLU A 572 35.64 -20.86 12.03
CA GLU A 572 36.83 -21.31 12.77
C GLU A 572 36.54 -22.53 13.61
N ARG A 573 35.44 -22.55 14.36
CA ARG A 573 34.99 -23.73 15.11
C ARG A 573 34.79 -24.96 14.20
N TYR A 574 34.33 -24.77 12.97
CA TYR A 574 34.14 -25.85 12.01
C TYR A 574 35.47 -26.38 11.46
N ILE A 575 36.38 -25.48 11.10
CA ILE A 575 37.74 -25.81 10.64
C ILE A 575 38.49 -26.56 11.74
N VAL A 576 38.44 -26.10 12.99
CA VAL A 576 39.09 -26.77 14.13
C VAL A 576 38.53 -28.19 14.34
N LYS A 577 37.20 -28.34 14.29
CA LYS A 577 36.52 -29.63 14.51
C LYS A 577 36.99 -30.72 13.53
N TYR A 578 37.26 -30.37 12.28
CA TYR A 578 37.62 -31.34 11.24
C TYR A 578 39.08 -31.28 10.79
N SER A 579 39.83 -30.24 11.19
CA SER A 579 41.27 -30.06 10.95
C SER A 579 41.72 -30.34 9.50
N PRO A 580 41.12 -29.71 8.48
CA PRO A 580 41.51 -29.90 7.08
C PRO A 580 42.91 -29.31 6.81
N LYS A 581 43.69 -29.93 5.92
CA LYS A 581 44.99 -29.38 5.47
C LYS A 581 44.79 -28.43 4.28
N THR A 582 43.82 -28.71 3.42
CA THR A 582 43.46 -27.83 2.29
C THR A 582 41.97 -27.53 2.27
N ILE A 583 41.64 -26.24 2.21
CA ILE A 583 40.26 -25.74 2.11
C ILE A 583 40.07 -25.04 0.77
N GLY A 584 39.06 -25.43 0.00
CA GLY A 584 38.69 -24.77 -1.25
C GLY A 584 37.44 -23.90 -1.11
N VAL A 585 37.42 -22.73 -1.74
CA VAL A 585 36.23 -21.85 -1.84
C VAL A 585 35.85 -21.74 -3.31
N PHE A 586 34.74 -22.37 -3.70
CA PHE A 586 34.39 -22.55 -5.10
C PHE A 586 33.02 -21.98 -5.45
N SER A 587 32.90 -21.38 -6.63
CA SER A 587 31.63 -20.95 -7.24
C SER A 587 31.67 -21.20 -8.75
N THR A 588 30.63 -20.79 -9.47
CA THR A 588 30.67 -20.74 -10.94
C THR A 588 31.65 -19.69 -11.48
N CYS A 589 32.12 -18.79 -10.61
CA CYS A 589 32.84 -17.56 -10.96
C CYS A 589 32.06 -16.65 -11.92
N TYR A 590 30.73 -16.73 -11.93
CA TYR A 590 29.90 -15.64 -12.42
C TYR A 590 30.26 -14.34 -11.69
N TYR A 591 30.09 -13.18 -12.35
CA TYR A 591 30.62 -11.92 -11.84
C TYR A 591 30.06 -11.56 -10.44
N GLU A 592 28.81 -11.92 -10.16
CA GLU A 592 28.17 -11.71 -8.85
C GLU A 592 28.68 -12.67 -7.78
N ASP A 593 28.87 -13.94 -8.15
CA ASP A 593 29.42 -14.95 -7.24
C ASP A 593 30.83 -14.57 -6.79
N TYR A 594 31.62 -13.98 -7.68
CA TYR A 594 33.04 -13.74 -7.45
C TYR A 594 33.30 -12.83 -6.24
N TYR A 595 32.60 -11.69 -6.14
CA TYR A 595 32.78 -10.79 -4.99
C TYR A 595 32.13 -11.35 -3.71
N ASN A 596 31.09 -12.16 -3.82
CA ASN A 596 30.49 -12.84 -2.67
C ASN A 596 31.45 -13.88 -2.07
N ILE A 597 32.09 -14.70 -2.91
CA ILE A 597 33.07 -15.69 -2.43
C ILE A 597 34.37 -15.05 -1.96
N ASP A 598 34.72 -13.84 -2.40
CA ASP A 598 35.92 -13.12 -1.95
C ASP A 598 35.87 -12.81 -0.45
N ILE A 599 34.69 -12.44 0.07
CA ILE A 599 34.50 -12.22 1.50
C ILE A 599 34.78 -13.50 2.28
N ILE A 600 34.17 -14.61 1.86
CA ILE A 600 34.33 -15.91 2.50
C ILE A 600 35.78 -16.40 2.40
N PHE A 601 36.40 -16.27 1.22
CA PHE A 601 37.80 -16.64 0.99
C PHE A 601 38.74 -15.87 1.91
N ASN A 602 38.58 -14.55 2.03
CA ASN A 602 39.42 -13.74 2.90
C ASN A 602 39.24 -14.11 4.38
N MET A 603 38.01 -14.38 4.83
CA MET A 603 37.73 -14.87 6.18
C MET A 603 38.39 -16.24 6.43
N VAL A 604 38.16 -17.20 5.54
CA VAL A 604 38.70 -18.57 5.65
C VAL A 604 40.22 -18.55 5.60
N LYS A 605 40.84 -17.75 4.73
CA LYS A 605 42.31 -17.58 4.63
C LYS A 605 42.91 -17.06 5.94
N ASN A 606 42.30 -16.05 6.55
CA ASN A 606 42.76 -15.49 7.82
C ASN A 606 42.66 -16.52 8.97
N ILE A 607 41.59 -17.30 8.99
CA ILE A 607 41.40 -18.37 9.99
C ILE A 607 42.40 -19.51 9.76
N ALA A 608 42.47 -20.02 8.52
CA ALA A 608 43.31 -21.15 8.13
C ALA A 608 44.81 -20.89 8.37
N GLY A 609 45.26 -19.64 8.22
CA GLY A 609 46.62 -19.23 8.54
C GLY A 609 47.03 -19.51 9.99
N LYS A 610 46.09 -19.51 10.94
CA LYS A 610 46.34 -19.88 12.35
C LYS A 610 46.59 -21.37 12.55
N TYR A 611 46.12 -22.21 11.63
CA TYR A 611 46.14 -23.68 11.71
C TYR A 611 47.02 -24.34 10.63
N ASN A 612 47.83 -23.54 9.92
CA ASN A 612 48.70 -23.99 8.83
C ASN A 612 47.95 -24.77 7.73
N ALA A 613 46.69 -24.39 7.46
CA ALA A 613 45.89 -24.95 6.38
C ALA A 613 46.00 -24.09 5.12
N LYS A 614 46.14 -24.73 3.96
CA LYS A 614 46.19 -24.07 2.65
C LYS A 614 44.77 -23.71 2.21
N VAL A 615 44.57 -22.51 1.67
CA VAL A 615 43.27 -22.08 1.14
C VAL A 615 43.36 -21.79 -0.34
N LEU A 616 42.44 -22.34 -1.11
CA LEU A 616 42.31 -22.18 -2.55
C LEU A 616 40.96 -21.56 -2.88
N LYS A 617 40.89 -20.81 -3.99
CA LYS A 617 39.67 -20.21 -4.51
C LYS A 617 39.60 -20.45 -6.01
N GLY A 618 38.43 -20.74 -6.55
CA GLY A 618 38.32 -20.88 -8.00
C GLY A 618 36.96 -21.35 -8.51
N ASN A 619 36.97 -21.81 -9.75
CA ASN A 619 35.78 -22.29 -10.43
C ASN A 619 35.50 -23.77 -10.08
N ILE A 620 34.26 -24.05 -9.69
CA ILE A 620 33.81 -25.39 -9.33
C ILE A 620 33.95 -26.41 -10.47
N TYR A 621 33.88 -25.99 -11.73
CA TYR A 621 34.00 -26.87 -12.90
C TYR A 621 35.40 -27.49 -13.07
N ASN A 622 36.41 -26.98 -12.37
CA ASN A 622 37.77 -27.53 -12.40
C ASN A 622 38.00 -28.61 -11.32
N LEU A 623 36.96 -28.93 -10.54
CA LEU A 623 37.02 -30.00 -9.54
C LEU A 623 36.90 -31.36 -10.20
N ARG A 624 37.68 -32.32 -9.70
CA ARG A 624 37.55 -33.73 -10.08
C ARG A 624 37.79 -34.64 -8.89
N VAL A 625 37.17 -35.81 -8.92
CA VAL A 625 37.37 -36.86 -7.92
C VAL A 625 38.19 -37.97 -8.54
N GLU A 626 39.29 -38.34 -7.91
CA GLU A 626 40.14 -39.47 -8.29
C GLU A 626 40.45 -40.29 -7.04
N LYS A 627 40.17 -41.59 -7.05
CA LYS A 627 40.45 -42.51 -5.92
C LYS A 627 39.95 -41.94 -4.57
N ASP A 628 38.67 -41.51 -4.55
CA ASP A 628 37.97 -40.93 -3.39
C ASP A 628 38.58 -39.63 -2.83
N LYS A 629 39.44 -38.97 -3.59
CA LYS A 629 40.03 -37.67 -3.25
C LYS A 629 39.56 -36.59 -4.19
N LEU A 630 39.20 -35.44 -3.64
CA LEU A 630 38.88 -34.25 -4.41
C LEU A 630 40.16 -33.51 -4.79
N TYR A 631 40.23 -33.09 -6.05
CA TYR A 631 41.31 -32.31 -6.60
C TYR A 631 40.81 -31.03 -7.26
N TYR A 632 41.52 -29.92 -7.03
CA TYR A 632 41.44 -28.72 -7.84
C TYR A 632 42.76 -28.58 -8.60
N PHE A 633 42.74 -28.82 -9.92
CA PHE A 633 43.95 -29.10 -10.69
C PHE A 633 44.83 -30.15 -9.99
N ASN A 634 46.06 -29.85 -9.58
CA ASN A 634 46.95 -30.83 -8.96
C ASN A 634 46.88 -30.86 -7.43
N GLU A 635 46.04 -30.00 -6.83
CA GLU A 635 45.96 -29.82 -5.38
C GLU A 635 44.85 -30.68 -4.79
N ASN A 636 45.20 -31.49 -3.79
CA ASN A 636 44.21 -32.28 -3.05
C ASN A 636 43.46 -31.39 -2.03
N ILE A 637 42.14 -31.48 -2.03
CA ILE A 637 41.23 -30.69 -1.20
C ILE A 637 40.61 -31.58 -0.12
N ASP A 638 40.72 -31.16 1.15
CA ASP A 638 40.12 -31.88 2.29
C ASP A 638 38.73 -31.34 2.66
N MET A 639 38.49 -30.05 2.41
CA MET A 639 37.23 -29.37 2.74
C MET A 639 36.90 -28.32 1.70
N ILE A 640 35.60 -28.11 1.43
CA ILE A 640 35.13 -27.02 0.57
C ILE A 640 34.13 -26.10 1.27
N TYR A 641 34.20 -24.81 0.96
CA TYR A 641 33.04 -23.94 0.96
C TYR A 641 32.49 -23.88 -0.46
N ARG A 642 31.21 -24.22 -0.64
CA ARG A 642 30.55 -24.17 -1.95
C ARG A 642 29.60 -22.99 -2.02
N TYR A 643 29.78 -22.16 -3.02
CA TYR A 643 28.78 -21.22 -3.48
C TYR A 643 28.19 -21.75 -4.78
N PHE A 644 27.56 -22.92 -4.67
CA PHE A 644 26.96 -23.67 -5.77
C PHE A 644 25.86 -24.57 -5.20
N PRO A 645 24.62 -24.51 -5.75
CA PRO A 645 23.51 -25.31 -5.24
C PRO A 645 23.75 -26.82 -5.39
N LEU A 646 23.39 -27.61 -4.37
CA LEU A 646 23.56 -29.07 -4.47
C LEU A 646 22.72 -29.70 -5.59
N ASN A 647 21.54 -29.15 -5.87
CA ASN A 647 20.67 -29.62 -6.95
C ASN A 647 21.21 -29.35 -8.36
N TRP A 648 22.35 -28.64 -8.50
CA TRP A 648 22.98 -28.37 -9.78
C TRP A 648 24.09 -29.37 -10.13
N PHE A 649 24.60 -30.17 -9.19
CA PHE A 649 25.72 -31.07 -9.46
C PHE A 649 25.40 -32.07 -10.58
N ASP A 650 24.19 -32.63 -10.60
CA ASP A 650 23.75 -33.53 -11.67
C ASP A 650 23.56 -32.81 -13.01
N LYS A 651 23.01 -31.59 -12.97
CA LYS A 651 22.76 -30.77 -14.17
C LYS A 651 24.03 -30.37 -14.91
N PHE A 652 25.15 -30.23 -14.18
CA PHE A 652 26.42 -29.74 -14.71
C PHE A 652 27.53 -30.80 -14.77
N ASN A 653 27.18 -32.10 -14.77
CA ASN A 653 28.13 -33.22 -14.86
C ASN A 653 29.19 -33.25 -13.74
N LEU A 654 28.80 -32.87 -12.52
CA LEU A 654 29.64 -32.87 -11.33
C LEU A 654 29.22 -33.96 -10.33
N GLN A 655 28.54 -35.02 -10.77
CA GLN A 655 27.95 -36.05 -9.89
C GLN A 655 28.98 -36.67 -8.92
N GLU A 656 30.18 -36.96 -9.41
CA GLU A 656 31.26 -37.52 -8.58
C GLU A 656 31.73 -36.55 -7.50
N VAL A 657 31.77 -35.25 -7.78
CA VAL A 657 32.07 -34.22 -6.77
C VAL A 657 30.92 -34.15 -5.75
N GLY A 658 29.67 -34.23 -6.20
CA GLY A 658 28.49 -34.28 -5.33
C GLY A 658 28.50 -35.47 -4.37
N LYS A 659 28.87 -36.65 -4.86
CA LYS A 659 29.06 -37.88 -4.05
C LYS A 659 30.16 -37.75 -3.00
N TRP A 660 31.25 -37.05 -3.34
CA TRP A 660 32.36 -36.84 -2.41
C TRP A 660 31.98 -35.90 -1.25
N ILE A 661 31.14 -34.91 -1.52
CA ILE A 661 30.67 -33.92 -0.55
C ILE A 661 29.82 -34.59 0.53
N ASN A 662 30.07 -34.28 1.80
CA ASN A 662 29.34 -34.77 2.96
C ASN A 662 29.39 -33.76 4.13
N ASN A 663 28.74 -34.07 5.25
CA ASN A 663 28.60 -33.16 6.40
C ASN A 663 29.90 -32.90 7.20
N ARG A 664 31.04 -33.50 6.82
CA ARG A 664 32.37 -33.26 7.42
C ARG A 664 33.29 -32.42 6.54
N ASN A 665 33.17 -32.52 5.22
CA ASN A 665 34.09 -31.88 4.27
C ASN A 665 33.46 -30.71 3.48
N CYS A 666 32.25 -30.27 3.83
CA CYS A 666 31.57 -29.20 3.13
C CYS A 666 30.94 -28.17 4.06
N ILE A 667 31.07 -26.89 3.69
CA ILE A 667 30.40 -25.73 4.28
C ILE A 667 29.58 -25.05 3.16
N ASN A 668 28.28 -24.89 3.27
CA ASN A 668 27.41 -25.50 4.27
C ASN A 668 27.27 -27.01 4.08
N GLN A 669 26.96 -27.68 5.19
CA GLN A 669 26.68 -29.12 5.24
C GLN A 669 25.53 -29.52 4.30
N PRO A 670 25.64 -30.59 3.50
CA PRO A 670 24.59 -31.02 2.58
C PRO A 670 23.18 -31.20 3.17
N ALA A 671 23.08 -31.54 4.44
CA ALA A 671 21.79 -31.61 5.13
C ALA A 671 21.00 -30.29 5.15
N THR A 672 21.62 -29.15 4.86
CA THR A 672 20.90 -27.86 4.73
C THR A 672 19.89 -27.85 3.59
N MET A 673 19.97 -28.79 2.65
CA MET A 673 18.97 -28.97 1.60
C MET A 673 17.56 -29.23 2.15
N ILE A 674 17.44 -29.87 3.31
CA ILE A 674 16.14 -30.09 3.97
C ILE A 674 15.45 -28.74 4.24
N ALA A 675 16.19 -27.78 4.82
CA ALA A 675 15.68 -26.45 5.12
C ALA A 675 15.74 -25.46 3.97
N GLN A 676 16.42 -25.81 2.87
CA GLN A 676 16.35 -25.06 1.62
C GLN A 676 15.02 -25.31 0.88
N SER A 677 14.42 -26.50 1.06
CA SER A 677 13.15 -26.83 0.42
C SER A 677 12.01 -26.02 1.00
N LYS A 678 11.26 -25.34 0.12
CA LYS A 678 10.09 -24.57 0.50
C LYS A 678 8.97 -25.46 1.06
N ALA A 679 8.95 -26.75 0.71
CA ALA A 679 8.02 -27.74 1.28
C ALA A 679 8.14 -27.89 2.82
N LEU A 680 9.29 -27.53 3.41
CA LEU A 680 9.46 -27.59 4.85
C LEU A 680 8.43 -26.72 5.60
N PHE A 681 7.97 -25.63 4.97
CA PHE A 681 6.90 -24.78 5.52
C PHE A 681 5.58 -25.55 5.64
N ALA A 682 5.21 -26.34 4.62
CA ALA A 682 4.02 -27.18 4.65
C ALA A 682 4.16 -28.30 5.69
N VAL A 683 5.34 -28.93 5.78
CA VAL A 683 5.63 -29.96 6.81
C VAL A 683 5.48 -29.37 8.21
N ILE A 684 6.00 -28.17 8.46
CA ILE A 684 5.82 -27.47 9.73
C ILE A 684 4.32 -27.31 10.06
N TYR A 685 3.51 -26.88 9.10
CA TYR A 685 2.06 -26.73 9.30
C TYR A 685 1.34 -28.04 9.57
N GLU A 686 1.75 -29.14 8.94
CA GLU A 686 1.23 -30.48 9.28
C GLU A 686 1.63 -30.89 10.70
N MET A 687 2.87 -30.62 11.11
CA MET A 687 3.36 -30.97 12.44
C MET A 687 2.69 -30.15 13.56
N ILE A 688 2.20 -28.93 13.29
CA ILE A 688 1.40 -28.14 14.26
C ILE A 688 0.14 -28.90 14.71
N LYS A 689 -0.43 -29.75 13.84
CA LYS A 689 -1.63 -30.55 14.14
C LYS A 689 -1.35 -31.70 15.11
N THR A 690 -0.09 -31.88 15.51
CA THR A 690 0.39 -32.92 16.43
C THR A 690 0.97 -32.30 17.72
N ASP A 691 1.48 -33.14 18.61
CA ASP A 691 2.18 -32.73 19.84
C ASP A 691 3.69 -32.48 19.63
N PHE A 692 4.16 -32.41 18.38
CA PHE A 692 5.58 -32.20 18.07
C PHE A 692 6.11 -30.83 18.58
N PHE A 693 5.28 -29.80 18.51
CA PHE A 693 5.62 -28.44 18.96
C PHE A 693 4.97 -28.11 20.30
N MET A 694 5.73 -27.42 21.15
CA MET A 694 5.23 -26.76 22.34
C MET A 694 4.34 -25.56 21.98
N ASP A 695 3.49 -25.10 22.89
CA ASP A 695 2.55 -24.00 22.63
C ASP A 695 3.25 -22.68 22.24
N ASN A 696 4.41 -22.40 22.84
CA ASN A 696 5.21 -21.23 22.45
C ASN A 696 5.74 -21.33 21.01
N GLU A 697 6.24 -22.51 20.60
CA GLU A 697 6.69 -22.77 19.23
C GLU A 697 5.52 -22.63 18.24
N LYS A 698 4.35 -23.20 18.56
CA LYS A 698 3.12 -23.06 17.76
C LYS A 698 2.74 -21.59 17.57
N ASN A 699 2.80 -20.78 18.63
CA ASN A 699 2.50 -19.34 18.56
C ASN A 699 3.50 -18.59 17.67
N ILE A 700 4.80 -18.90 17.77
CA ILE A 700 5.85 -18.30 16.93
C ILE A 700 5.61 -18.65 15.46
N ILE A 701 5.29 -19.92 15.15
CA ILE A 701 5.01 -20.37 13.79
C ILE A 701 3.79 -19.64 13.22
N LEU A 702 2.66 -19.64 13.93
CA LEU A 702 1.42 -19.00 13.47
C LEU A 702 1.56 -17.48 13.31
N LYS A 703 2.41 -16.85 14.14
CA LYS A 703 2.69 -15.42 14.04
C LYS A 703 3.54 -15.08 12.81
N TYR A 704 4.60 -15.84 12.54
CA TYR A 704 5.63 -15.43 11.58
C TYR A 704 5.63 -16.19 10.25
N ILE A 705 5.08 -17.39 10.16
CA ILE A 705 5.08 -18.20 8.94
C ILE A 705 3.68 -18.14 8.29
N PRO A 706 3.52 -17.62 7.06
CA PRO A 706 2.25 -17.67 6.34
C PRO A 706 1.76 -19.11 6.14
N TYR A 707 0.44 -19.35 6.17
CA TYR A 707 -0.10 -20.70 5.96
C TYR A 707 0.39 -21.26 4.63
N THR A 708 0.93 -22.47 4.68
CA THR A 708 1.55 -23.14 3.53
C THR A 708 1.11 -24.59 3.47
N ASP A 709 0.78 -25.06 2.27
CA ASP A 709 0.33 -26.42 2.01
C ASP A 709 0.93 -26.96 0.70
N LEU A 710 0.84 -28.26 0.48
CA LEU A 710 1.22 -28.92 -0.78
C LEU A 710 0.03 -29.04 -1.73
N SER A 711 -1.20 -28.78 -1.26
CA SER A 711 -2.40 -28.78 -2.09
C SER A 711 -3.09 -27.43 -2.09
N TYR A 712 -3.36 -26.89 -3.28
CA TYR A 712 -4.16 -25.67 -3.45
C TYR A 712 -5.58 -25.82 -2.88
N ARG A 713 -6.12 -27.04 -2.84
CA ARG A 713 -7.46 -27.35 -2.31
C ARG A 713 -7.56 -27.16 -0.80
N SER A 714 -6.43 -27.19 -0.09
CA SER A 714 -6.37 -26.97 1.36
C SER A 714 -6.29 -25.48 1.74
N MET A 715 -6.06 -24.59 0.77
CA MET A 715 -5.91 -23.17 1.05
C MET A 715 -7.20 -22.55 1.58
N LYS A 716 -7.09 -21.73 2.62
CA LYS A 716 -8.22 -21.08 3.30
C LYS A 716 -8.67 -19.77 2.64
N THR A 717 -7.93 -19.35 1.63
CA THR A 717 -8.11 -18.11 0.88
C THR A 717 -7.84 -18.38 -0.60
N VAL A 718 -8.41 -17.55 -1.47
CA VAL A 718 -8.06 -17.50 -2.90
C VAL A 718 -6.80 -16.66 -3.13
N ASP A 719 -6.29 -15.97 -2.10
CA ASP A 719 -5.12 -15.11 -2.17
C ASP A 719 -3.85 -15.85 -1.73
N TYR A 720 -3.29 -16.64 -2.65
CA TYR A 720 -2.05 -17.38 -2.42
C TYR A 720 -1.09 -17.31 -3.62
N ILE A 721 0.17 -17.63 -3.35
CA ILE A 721 1.26 -17.76 -4.32
C ILE A 721 1.73 -19.20 -4.42
N CYS A 722 1.98 -19.64 -5.64
CA CYS A 722 2.53 -20.95 -5.96
C CYS A 722 4.05 -20.80 -6.11
N LYS A 723 4.83 -21.56 -5.33
CA LYS A 723 6.30 -21.50 -5.39
C LYS A 723 6.88 -22.89 -5.67
N PRO A 724 7.81 -23.05 -6.62
CA PRO A 724 8.48 -24.34 -6.82
C PRO A 724 9.35 -24.70 -5.61
N LEU A 725 9.51 -26.00 -5.31
CA LEU A 725 10.15 -26.43 -4.05
C LEU A 725 11.59 -25.93 -3.86
N LEU A 726 12.40 -25.98 -4.93
CA LEU A 726 13.86 -25.74 -4.89
C LEU A 726 14.34 -24.62 -5.83
N GLU A 727 13.43 -23.98 -6.57
CA GLU A 727 13.78 -22.85 -7.44
C GLU A 727 14.11 -21.58 -6.66
N ARG A 728 14.87 -20.70 -7.31
CA ARG A 728 15.46 -19.48 -6.74
C ARG A 728 15.13 -18.26 -7.59
N GLU A 729 15.38 -17.07 -7.03
CA GLU A 729 15.31 -15.78 -7.76
C GLU A 729 13.94 -15.45 -8.36
N GLY A 730 12.87 -15.96 -7.74
CA GLY A 730 11.50 -15.71 -8.18
C GLY A 730 11.08 -16.50 -9.42
N ASN A 731 11.93 -17.40 -9.92
CA ASN A 731 11.63 -18.22 -11.10
C ASN A 731 10.49 -19.20 -10.81
N GLY A 732 9.53 -19.26 -11.74
CA GLY A 732 8.37 -20.15 -11.63
C GLY A 732 7.40 -19.80 -10.52
N ILE A 733 7.46 -18.60 -9.92
CA ILE A 733 6.46 -18.14 -8.96
C ILE A 733 5.23 -17.62 -9.71
N TYR A 734 4.05 -18.09 -9.31
CA TYR A 734 2.77 -17.68 -9.88
C TYR A 734 1.83 -17.19 -8.78
N ARG A 735 0.99 -16.21 -9.10
CA ARG A 735 -0.17 -15.86 -8.30
C ARG A 735 -1.30 -16.81 -8.66
N SER A 736 -2.07 -17.22 -7.66
CA SER A 736 -3.33 -17.97 -7.84
C SER A 736 -4.23 -17.40 -8.94
N CYS A 737 -4.35 -16.07 -9.00
CA CYS A 737 -5.17 -15.36 -9.97
C CYS A 737 -4.66 -15.40 -11.42
N GLU A 738 -3.46 -15.93 -11.67
CA GLU A 738 -2.87 -16.09 -13.00
C GLU A 738 -3.08 -17.50 -13.58
N LEU A 739 -3.63 -18.42 -12.78
CA LEU A 739 -3.71 -19.84 -13.11
C LEU A 739 -5.17 -20.29 -13.21
N SER A 740 -5.46 -21.17 -14.16
CA SER A 740 -6.73 -21.88 -14.19
C SER A 740 -6.68 -23.13 -13.30
N ASP A 741 -7.85 -23.64 -12.92
CA ASP A 741 -7.97 -24.89 -12.16
C ASP A 741 -7.24 -26.06 -12.86
N PHE A 742 -7.30 -26.11 -14.21
CA PHE A 742 -6.57 -27.12 -14.99
C PHE A 742 -5.05 -27.03 -14.79
N TYR A 743 -4.48 -25.83 -14.77
CA TYR A 743 -3.04 -25.67 -14.51
C TYR A 743 -2.69 -26.04 -13.07
N LEU A 744 -3.51 -25.64 -12.10
CA LEU A 744 -3.31 -25.97 -10.68
C LEU A 744 -3.34 -27.48 -10.42
N GLU A 745 -4.23 -28.22 -11.09
CA GLU A 745 -4.33 -29.68 -10.96
C GLU A 745 -3.12 -30.44 -11.52
N ASN A 746 -2.40 -29.84 -12.47
CA ASN A 746 -1.22 -30.45 -13.10
C ASN A 746 0.11 -29.89 -12.57
N MET A 747 0.10 -29.04 -11.53
CA MET A 747 1.32 -28.53 -10.91
C MET A 747 1.95 -29.58 -9.98
N GLU A 748 3.12 -30.07 -10.37
CA GLU A 748 3.96 -30.95 -9.54
C GLU A 748 5.15 -30.17 -8.96
N ASN A 749 5.60 -30.52 -7.74
CA ASN A 749 6.72 -29.88 -7.05
C ASN A 749 6.52 -28.38 -6.75
N TYR A 750 5.33 -28.04 -6.26
CA TYR A 750 4.99 -26.70 -5.78
C TYR A 750 4.48 -26.73 -4.34
N ILE A 751 4.73 -25.63 -3.62
CA ILE A 751 3.95 -25.26 -2.43
C ILE A 751 2.94 -24.18 -2.79
N PHE A 752 1.85 -24.13 -2.02
CA PHE A 752 0.87 -23.06 -2.03
C PHE A 752 0.96 -22.33 -0.70
N GLN A 753 1.32 -21.04 -0.75
CA GLN A 753 1.53 -20.23 0.43
C GLN A 753 0.61 -19.01 0.40
N GLU A 754 -0.04 -18.68 1.52
CA GLU A 754 -0.82 -17.46 1.65
C GLU A 754 0.01 -16.24 1.23
N ARG A 755 -0.58 -15.40 0.35
CA ARG A 755 0.10 -14.21 -0.12
C ARG A 755 0.14 -13.18 1.01
N ILE A 756 1.31 -12.59 1.21
CA ILE A 756 1.46 -11.46 2.12
C ILE A 756 1.20 -10.16 1.34
N ASN A 757 0.37 -9.28 1.91
CA ASN A 757 0.23 -7.92 1.44
C ASN A 757 1.41 -7.07 1.91
N ILE A 758 2.57 -7.26 1.27
CA ILE A 758 3.81 -6.56 1.62
C ILE A 758 3.62 -5.06 1.43
N ARG A 759 3.99 -4.27 2.44
CA ARG A 759 3.94 -2.81 2.37
C ARG A 759 4.93 -2.29 1.32
N PRO A 760 4.47 -1.63 0.24
CA PRO A 760 5.37 -1.07 -0.75
C PRO A 760 5.97 0.25 -0.25
N LEU A 761 7.14 0.58 -0.78
CA LEU A 761 7.85 1.82 -0.53
C LEU A 761 7.94 2.62 -1.82
N ARG A 762 7.60 3.91 -1.75
CA ARG A 762 7.74 4.85 -2.86
C ARG A 762 9.22 5.18 -3.04
N TYR A 763 9.80 4.76 -4.16
CA TYR A 763 11.20 4.94 -4.48
C TYR A 763 11.41 5.70 -5.80
N ILE A 764 12.46 6.51 -5.85
CA ILE A 764 12.88 7.23 -7.06
C ILE A 764 13.97 6.39 -7.75
N SER A 765 13.55 5.55 -8.68
CA SER A 765 14.45 4.73 -9.50
C SER A 765 15.12 5.60 -10.55
N ASN A 766 16.45 5.55 -10.62
CA ASN A 766 17.25 6.23 -11.62
C ASN A 766 17.93 5.20 -12.52
N SER A 767 17.82 5.43 -13.82
CA SER A 767 18.51 4.69 -14.87
C SER A 767 19.33 5.67 -15.71
N THR A 768 20.14 5.15 -16.63
CA THR A 768 20.83 5.98 -17.63
C THR A 768 19.89 6.77 -18.54
N TYR A 769 18.63 6.34 -18.66
CA TYR A 769 17.67 6.92 -19.60
C TYR A 769 16.62 7.80 -18.93
N ASN A 770 16.20 7.46 -17.71
CA ASN A 770 15.11 8.15 -17.03
C ASN A 770 15.21 8.05 -15.51
N GLN A 771 14.52 8.99 -14.86
CA GLN A 771 14.16 8.92 -13.45
C GLN A 771 12.66 8.62 -13.38
N LYS A 772 12.27 7.63 -12.59
CA LYS A 772 10.86 7.24 -12.41
C LYS A 772 10.55 6.97 -10.94
N LYS A 773 9.42 7.51 -10.48
CA LYS A 773 8.83 7.12 -9.20
C LYS A 773 8.11 5.79 -9.35
N VAL A 774 8.43 4.84 -8.48
CA VAL A 774 7.90 3.47 -8.51
C VAL A 774 7.58 3.02 -7.10
N ASN A 775 6.56 2.18 -6.96
CA ASN A 775 6.27 1.45 -5.72
C ASN A 775 7.04 0.13 -5.76
N LEU A 776 8.00 -0.05 -4.84
CA LEU A 776 8.81 -1.26 -4.75
C LEU A 776 8.60 -1.98 -3.42
N PHE A 777 8.72 -3.30 -3.43
CA PHE A 777 8.46 -4.16 -2.29
C PHE A 777 9.77 -4.49 -1.57
N PRO A 778 9.91 -4.13 -0.28
CA PRO A 778 11.09 -4.44 0.52
C PRO A 778 11.11 -5.90 0.98
N ILE A 779 12.27 -6.54 0.82
CA ILE A 779 12.58 -7.84 1.42
C ILE A 779 13.81 -7.71 2.32
N LEU A 780 13.65 -8.06 3.59
CA LEU A 780 14.69 -8.04 4.62
C LEU A 780 15.33 -9.42 4.73
N GLY A 781 16.46 -9.61 4.05
CA GLY A 781 17.29 -10.81 4.13
C GLY A 781 18.13 -10.83 5.41
N CYS A 782 17.69 -11.55 6.43
CA CYS A 782 18.40 -11.70 7.70
C CYS A 782 19.44 -12.81 7.62
N PHE A 783 20.72 -12.44 7.68
CA PHE A 783 21.81 -13.39 7.75
C PHE A 783 21.92 -14.00 9.13
N TYR A 784 22.24 -15.29 9.16
CA TYR A 784 22.54 -16.01 10.38
C TYR A 784 23.71 -16.97 10.20
N SER A 785 24.35 -17.27 11.32
CA SER A 785 25.35 -18.34 11.42
C SER A 785 25.05 -19.16 12.65
N LYS A 786 24.91 -20.47 12.44
CA LYS A 786 24.39 -21.40 13.44
C LYS A 786 23.01 -20.94 13.95
N ASN A 787 22.92 -20.57 15.23
CA ASN A 787 21.68 -20.12 15.87
C ASN A 787 21.72 -18.63 16.20
N GLU A 788 22.61 -17.87 15.55
CA GLU A 788 22.86 -16.47 15.88
C GLU A 788 22.52 -15.58 14.67
N PHE A 789 21.72 -14.56 14.92
CA PHE A 789 21.50 -13.47 13.97
C PHE A 789 22.81 -12.70 13.73
N MET A 790 23.12 -12.39 12.47
CA MET A 790 24.36 -11.71 12.08
C MET A 790 24.17 -10.30 11.53
N GLY A 791 23.06 -10.07 10.83
CA GLY A 791 22.82 -8.83 10.11
C GLY A 791 21.65 -8.91 9.14
N VAL A 792 21.34 -7.79 8.49
CA VAL A 792 20.25 -7.63 7.52
C VAL A 792 20.76 -7.04 6.21
N TYR A 793 20.33 -7.66 5.11
CA TYR A 793 20.40 -7.17 3.75
C TYR A 793 18.99 -6.74 3.32
N CYS A 794 18.81 -5.53 2.80
CA CYS A 794 17.52 -5.13 2.23
C CYS A 794 17.61 -4.93 0.73
N ARG A 795 16.64 -5.50 0.01
CA ARG A 795 16.42 -5.27 -1.42
C ARG A 795 15.02 -4.71 -1.65
N LEU A 796 14.92 -3.76 -2.59
CA LEU A 796 13.66 -3.24 -3.12
C LEU A 796 13.49 -3.76 -4.55
N GLY A 797 12.37 -4.40 -4.85
CA GLY A 797 12.08 -4.91 -6.18
C GLY A 797 10.60 -4.92 -6.52
N ASP A 798 10.27 -5.56 -7.64
CA ASP A 798 8.88 -5.84 -7.99
C ASP A 798 8.25 -6.82 -6.97
N PHE A 799 6.92 -6.96 -7.03
CA PHE A 799 6.16 -7.84 -6.12
C PHE A 799 6.70 -9.28 -6.09
N ILE A 800 7.06 -9.82 -7.26
CA ILE A 800 7.90 -11.01 -7.36
C ILE A 800 9.32 -10.54 -7.67
N THR A 801 10.18 -10.69 -6.67
CA THR A 801 11.55 -10.20 -6.70
C THR A 801 12.38 -10.97 -7.72
N LYS A 802 13.05 -10.25 -8.62
CA LYS A 802 13.97 -10.78 -9.66
C LYS A 802 15.35 -10.11 -9.55
N GLU A 803 16.25 -10.38 -10.48
CA GLU A 803 17.61 -9.78 -10.53
C GLU A 803 17.62 -8.24 -10.55
N ASN A 804 16.54 -7.59 -11.01
CA ASN A 804 16.45 -6.14 -11.20
C ASN A 804 16.21 -5.31 -9.91
N CYS A 805 16.59 -5.83 -8.74
CA CYS A 805 16.38 -5.15 -7.47
C CYS A 805 17.40 -4.04 -7.23
N VAL A 806 17.02 -3.11 -6.36
CA VAL A 806 17.91 -2.10 -5.79
C VAL A 806 18.30 -2.53 -4.38
N TYR A 807 19.60 -2.58 -4.10
CA TYR A 807 20.10 -2.70 -2.74
C TYR A 807 19.84 -1.40 -1.99
N MET A 808 19.24 -1.50 -0.81
CA MET A 808 18.89 -0.37 0.03
C MET A 808 19.62 -0.47 1.38
N PRO A 809 20.49 0.49 1.73
CA PRO A 809 21.18 0.49 3.02
C PRO A 809 20.19 0.65 4.16
N LEU A 810 20.31 -0.23 5.17
CA LEU A 810 19.41 -0.29 6.31
C LEU A 810 20.04 0.37 7.54
N TYR A 811 19.22 1.16 8.22
CA TYR A 811 19.54 1.92 9.43
C TYR A 811 18.48 1.64 10.49
N ILE A 812 18.89 1.60 11.76
CA ILE A 812 17.96 1.45 12.88
C ILE A 812 17.76 2.80 13.56
N ASP A 813 16.49 3.19 13.73
CA ASP A 813 16.07 4.46 14.35
C ASP A 813 16.33 4.54 15.86
#